data_AF-A0A9D0XVG0-F1
#
_entry.id   AF-A0A9D0XVG0-F1
#
_cell.length_a   1.000
_cell.length_b   1.000
_cell.length_c   1.000
_cell.angle_alpha   90.00
_cell.angle_beta   90.00
_cell.angle_gamma   90.00
#
_symmetry.space_group_name_H-M   'P 1'
#
loop_
_entity.id
_entity.type
_entity.pdbx_description
1 polymer ?
#
loop_
_entity_poly.entity_id
_entity_poly.type
_entity_poly.pdbx_seq_one_letter_code
_entity_poly.pdbx_strand_id
1 'polypeptide(L)'
;IGGGPVGINYCQKLAEQSEQAVVLYADEDYLPYNRVKLSLYLSGEVSNQDLYFDIANDPIFSSGQVKLHLGNKITEINTSKKYVVDKKGIRQPYSKLVFATGAKSFVPPVKNLDVRGVYTFRDLKDADHLLARMGRSHHTVVVGAGLLGLEIAKGLSRHGTKVTIVDVNAWVLYRQLNKTSAEKVQQFFEKQGIDVLSDCLIKEIVSDEADRLIGFHTAHSDEVFKCDTLVFATGSKPDIELAKQAKLAYATGIVVNEYLQTSDDDIYAIGDCAEYKNQTLGIVSPGYDQASVAVNHLLGKQGVYQGSEFTTFLKVAGIEVFCAGSEEDLQRQGIKVYEYQDQKGNYRCILADNNRVVYVIGIGEWQEANRLAEAVSSKRRFSLIKFIQFKYSGNFFPSNEASIAYWPENAIVCNCMSVTRGELSDAIISGCQTIDDLQQKTHACTVCGSCQPKLQSLLEEETGGKVAKQAAPYFKGLLTVGFVTFLLALMISFMPEIPASDTVLSGGYDQIWLDGFNKQITGFTLLGLSLLAMSLSLSKRYFHKLKSFFNGMRLIHVVIGLIAVATLLLHTGNLSGEGLNQWLLIDFILVLVIGGLMAMWLGVEHKTATYFASKFRKLFGWGHILAVWTLPILLTFHIVSVYYF
;
A
#
# COMPACT_ATOMS: atom_id res chain seq x y z
N ILE A 1 -21.02 13.48 7.66
CA ILE A 1 -19.87 14.04 8.40
C ILE A 1 -18.77 12.98 8.42
N GLY A 2 -17.62 13.24 7.82
CA GLY A 2 -16.47 12.33 7.77
C GLY A 2 -16.13 11.91 6.34
N GLY A 3 -15.01 12.40 5.81
CA GLY A 3 -14.50 12.10 4.45
C GLY A 3 -13.57 10.88 4.37
N GLY A 4 -13.63 9.97 5.35
CA GLY A 4 -12.86 8.74 5.33
C GLY A 4 -13.43 7.68 4.36
N PRO A 5 -12.80 6.50 4.24
CA PRO A 5 -13.20 5.46 3.29
C PRO A 5 -14.69 5.11 3.35
N VAL A 6 -15.25 4.96 4.54
CA VAL A 6 -16.68 4.60 4.74
C VAL A 6 -17.61 5.73 4.29
N GLY A 7 -17.25 6.99 4.54
CA GLY A 7 -18.04 8.15 4.12
C GLY A 7 -18.07 8.31 2.59
N ILE A 8 -16.95 8.07 1.92
CA ILE A 8 -16.87 8.06 0.46
C ILE A 8 -17.68 6.91 -0.12
N ASN A 9 -17.55 5.71 0.44
CA ASN A 9 -18.31 4.54 0.01
C ASN A 9 -19.82 4.76 0.15
N TYR A 10 -20.27 5.40 1.24
CA TYR A 10 -21.67 5.80 1.40
C TYR A 10 -22.14 6.73 0.28
N CYS A 11 -21.34 7.75 -0.08
CA CYS A 11 -21.68 8.69 -1.15
C CYS A 11 -21.79 7.98 -2.52
N GLN A 12 -20.85 7.09 -2.83
CA GLN A 12 -20.86 6.29 -4.06
C GLN A 12 -22.10 5.40 -4.14
N LYS A 13 -22.39 4.64 -3.09
CA LYS A 13 -23.56 3.74 -3.02
C LYS A 13 -24.89 4.47 -3.12
N LEU A 14 -24.98 5.69 -2.57
CA LEU A 14 -26.17 6.52 -2.69
C LEU A 14 -26.34 7.01 -4.13
N ALA A 15 -25.26 7.50 -4.75
CA ALA A 15 -25.28 8.03 -6.11
C ALA A 15 -25.60 6.96 -7.17
N GLU A 16 -25.18 5.71 -6.96
CA GLU A 16 -25.55 4.56 -7.81
C GLU A 16 -27.06 4.30 -7.86
N GLN A 17 -27.81 4.79 -6.88
CA GLN A 17 -29.21 4.44 -6.66
C GLN A 17 -30.15 5.66 -6.57
N SER A 18 -29.60 6.87 -6.58
CA SER A 18 -30.33 8.12 -6.32
C SER A 18 -29.58 9.33 -6.86
N GLU A 19 -30.33 10.34 -7.30
CA GLU A 19 -29.81 11.66 -7.71
C GLU A 19 -29.78 12.67 -6.54
N GLN A 20 -29.98 12.20 -5.30
CA GLN A 20 -29.96 13.08 -4.13
C GLN A 20 -28.58 13.72 -3.95
N ALA A 21 -28.58 15.02 -3.70
CA ALA A 21 -27.37 15.78 -3.42
C ALA A 21 -26.84 15.51 -2.00
N VAL A 22 -25.51 15.41 -1.87
CA VAL A 22 -24.83 15.14 -0.61
C VAL A 22 -23.83 16.27 -0.32
N VAL A 23 -23.82 16.76 0.92
CA VAL A 23 -22.78 17.66 1.41
C VAL A 23 -21.87 16.89 2.36
N LEU A 24 -20.63 16.67 1.93
CA LEU A 24 -19.64 15.87 2.66
C LEU A 24 -18.61 16.79 3.33
N TYR A 25 -18.54 16.74 4.66
CA TYR A 25 -17.55 17.48 5.44
C TYR A 25 -16.41 16.57 5.92
N ALA A 26 -15.17 16.99 5.71
CA ALA A 26 -13.96 16.35 6.22
C ALA A 26 -13.20 17.33 7.13
N ASP A 27 -12.73 16.85 8.29
CA ASP A 27 -11.89 17.65 9.21
C ASP A 27 -10.49 17.85 8.63
N GLU A 28 -9.97 16.83 7.95
CA GLU A 28 -8.66 16.83 7.30
C GLU A 28 -8.63 17.72 6.04
N ASP A 29 -7.50 18.40 5.81
CA ASP A 29 -7.24 19.23 4.62
C ASP A 29 -6.86 18.38 3.37
N TYR A 30 -6.74 17.07 3.54
CA TYR A 30 -6.36 16.13 2.50
C TYR A 30 -7.58 15.67 1.70
N LEU A 31 -7.39 15.40 0.40
CA LEU A 31 -8.37 14.64 -0.36
C LEU A 31 -8.61 13.28 0.32
N PRO A 32 -9.84 12.74 0.28
CA PRO A 32 -10.14 11.42 0.79
C PRO A 32 -9.16 10.34 0.29
N TYR A 33 -8.70 9.49 1.20
CA TYR A 33 -7.68 8.48 0.92
C TYR A 33 -7.97 7.15 1.62
N ASN A 34 -7.35 6.10 1.11
CA ASN A 34 -7.38 4.76 1.65
C ASN A 34 -6.42 4.64 2.83
N ARG A 35 -6.97 4.84 4.03
CA ARG A 35 -6.23 4.72 5.29
C ARG A 35 -5.57 3.36 5.53
N VAL A 36 -6.11 2.28 4.95
CA VAL A 36 -5.62 0.91 5.18
C VAL A 36 -4.24 0.74 4.57
N LYS A 37 -3.88 1.59 3.60
CA LYS A 37 -2.57 1.60 2.96
C LYS A 37 -1.54 2.48 3.68
N LEU A 38 -1.89 3.17 4.78
CA LEU A 38 -0.94 4.06 5.46
C LEU A 38 0.30 3.32 5.97
N SER A 39 0.16 2.10 6.49
CA SER A 39 1.30 1.29 6.93
C SER A 39 2.19 0.86 5.76
N LEU A 40 1.60 0.56 4.60
CA LEU A 40 2.35 0.31 3.35
C LEU A 40 3.05 1.57 2.85
N TYR A 41 2.46 2.75 3.07
CA TYR A 41 3.08 4.03 2.74
C TYR A 41 4.27 4.29 3.66
N LEU A 42 4.10 4.06 4.96
CA LEU A 42 5.18 4.16 5.96
C LEU A 42 6.33 3.19 5.64
N SER A 43 6.04 1.97 5.16
CA SER A 43 7.07 1.04 4.73
C SER A 43 7.73 1.46 3.41
N GLY A 44 7.06 2.27 2.58
CA GLY A 44 7.51 2.67 1.25
C GLY A 44 7.16 1.67 0.14
N GLU A 45 6.21 0.75 0.40
CA GLU A 45 5.67 -0.17 -0.60
C GLU A 45 4.67 0.49 -1.55
N VAL A 46 3.97 1.54 -1.08
CA VAL A 46 3.11 2.39 -1.90
C VAL A 46 3.56 3.83 -1.81
N SER A 47 3.29 4.62 -2.84
CA SER A 47 3.55 6.05 -2.84
C SER A 47 2.39 6.83 -2.20
N ASN A 48 2.65 8.07 -1.80
CA ASN A 48 1.63 8.99 -1.30
C ASN A 48 0.45 9.15 -2.28
N GLN A 49 0.72 9.09 -3.60
CA GLN A 49 -0.31 9.18 -4.62
C GLN A 49 -1.23 7.95 -4.70
N ASP A 50 -0.74 6.78 -4.29
CA ASP A 50 -1.50 5.52 -4.31
C ASP A 50 -2.49 5.41 -3.14
N LEU A 51 -2.44 6.36 -2.20
CA LEU A 51 -3.35 6.47 -1.08
C LEU A 51 -4.67 7.12 -1.49
N TYR A 52 -4.64 8.18 -2.28
CA TYR A 52 -5.82 8.99 -2.56
C TYR A 52 -6.83 8.25 -3.42
N PHE A 53 -8.11 8.45 -3.11
CA PHE A 53 -9.19 8.11 -4.02
C PHE A 53 -9.19 9.09 -5.19
N ASP A 54 -9.58 8.63 -6.39
CA ASP A 54 -9.59 9.47 -7.59
C ASP A 54 -10.85 10.34 -7.66
N ILE A 55 -10.95 11.29 -6.73
CA ILE A 55 -12.09 12.19 -6.58
C ILE A 55 -12.30 13.07 -7.83
N ALA A 56 -11.23 13.40 -8.55
CA ALA A 56 -11.30 14.30 -9.71
C ALA A 56 -12.02 13.64 -10.90
N ASN A 57 -11.81 12.34 -11.10
CA ASN A 57 -12.43 11.58 -12.18
C ASN A 57 -13.70 10.85 -11.74
N ASP A 58 -14.03 10.87 -10.45
CA ASP A 58 -15.25 10.26 -9.94
C ASP A 58 -16.48 11.09 -10.39
N PRO A 59 -17.42 10.50 -11.16
CA PRO A 59 -18.57 11.19 -11.72
C PRO A 59 -19.41 11.94 -10.68
N ILE A 60 -19.50 11.44 -9.45
CA ILE A 60 -20.40 12.00 -8.42
C ILE A 60 -19.89 13.34 -7.88
N PHE A 61 -18.57 13.55 -7.89
CA PHE A 61 -17.94 14.80 -7.46
C PHE A 61 -17.86 15.79 -8.63
N SER A 62 -17.53 15.31 -9.83
CA SER A 62 -17.45 16.15 -11.03
C SER A 62 -18.81 16.66 -11.52
N SER A 63 -19.89 15.88 -11.34
CA SER A 63 -21.27 16.32 -11.61
C SER A 63 -21.81 17.32 -10.58
N GLY A 64 -21.15 17.44 -9.42
CA GLY A 64 -21.61 18.27 -8.30
C GLY A 64 -22.68 17.62 -7.42
N GLN A 65 -23.02 16.34 -7.65
CA GLN A 65 -23.93 15.60 -6.78
C GLN A 65 -23.40 15.51 -5.34
N VAL A 66 -22.09 15.31 -5.19
CA VAL A 66 -21.41 15.34 -3.89
C VAL A 66 -20.56 16.60 -3.78
N LYS A 67 -20.95 17.49 -2.87
CA LYS A 67 -20.17 18.69 -2.52
C LYS A 67 -19.24 18.40 -1.35
N LEU A 68 -17.95 18.28 -1.64
CA LEU A 68 -16.91 18.02 -0.65
C LEU A 68 -16.35 19.32 -0.04
N HIS A 69 -16.38 19.40 1.29
CA HIS A 69 -15.76 20.45 2.09
C HIS A 69 -14.57 19.88 2.87
N LEU A 70 -13.36 20.11 2.35
CA LEU A 70 -12.09 19.75 3.00
C LEU A 70 -11.73 20.73 4.11
N GLY A 71 -11.01 20.24 5.11
CA GLY A 71 -10.51 21.08 6.19
C GLY A 71 -11.61 21.77 6.97
N ASN A 72 -12.85 21.28 6.93
CA ASN A 72 -14.01 21.98 7.47
C ASN A 72 -14.75 21.10 8.48
N LYS A 73 -14.22 21.08 9.69
CA LYS A 73 -14.78 20.38 10.83
C LYS A 73 -16.20 20.86 11.15
N ILE A 74 -17.11 19.94 11.42
CA ILE A 74 -18.39 20.26 12.09
C ILE A 74 -18.14 20.37 13.58
N THR A 75 -18.63 21.44 14.21
CA THR A 75 -18.42 21.75 15.63
C THR A 75 -19.69 21.68 16.46
N GLU A 76 -20.87 21.80 15.85
CA GLU A 76 -22.16 21.74 16.55
C GLU A 76 -23.21 21.07 15.66
N ILE A 77 -24.16 20.38 16.29
CA ILE A 77 -25.33 19.80 15.64
C ILE A 77 -26.57 20.20 16.43
N ASN A 78 -27.55 20.77 15.74
CA ASN A 78 -28.85 21.07 16.31
C ASN A 78 -29.90 20.13 15.73
N THR A 79 -30.26 19.09 16.49
CA THR A 79 -31.21 18.06 16.07
C THR A 79 -32.63 18.62 15.93
N SER A 80 -33.05 19.49 16.85
CA SER A 80 -34.39 20.10 16.84
C SER A 80 -34.68 20.97 15.62
N LYS A 81 -33.68 21.74 15.15
CA LYS A 81 -33.78 22.63 14.00
C LYS A 81 -33.14 22.05 12.74
N LYS A 82 -32.61 20.83 12.81
CA LYS A 82 -31.96 20.06 11.74
C LYS A 82 -30.90 20.83 10.94
N TYR A 83 -29.89 21.33 11.64
CA TYR A 83 -28.69 21.90 11.00
C TYR A 83 -27.40 21.52 11.73
N VAL A 84 -26.29 21.60 11.01
CA VAL A 84 -24.93 21.50 11.55
C VAL A 84 -24.22 22.85 11.44
N VAL A 85 -23.24 23.09 12.31
CA VAL A 85 -22.38 24.28 12.28
C VAL A 85 -20.96 23.84 11.98
N ASP A 86 -20.34 24.44 10.98
CA ASP A 86 -18.94 24.20 10.67
C ASP A 86 -17.97 25.09 11.49
N LYS A 87 -16.66 24.82 11.41
CA LYS A 87 -15.64 25.57 12.16
C LYS A 87 -15.59 27.06 11.81
N LYS A 88 -16.23 27.49 10.73
CA LYS A 88 -16.35 28.90 10.30
C LYS A 88 -17.62 29.55 10.83
N GLY A 89 -18.44 28.83 11.60
CA GLY A 89 -19.72 29.29 12.13
C GLY A 89 -20.86 29.25 11.11
N ILE A 90 -20.67 28.63 9.94
CA ILE A 90 -21.70 28.55 8.90
C ILE A 90 -22.67 27.44 9.27
N ARG A 91 -23.97 27.76 9.20
CA ARG A 91 -25.05 26.79 9.40
C ARG A 91 -25.42 26.10 8.10
N GLN A 92 -25.40 24.78 8.10
CA GLN A 92 -25.83 23.94 6.98
C GLN A 92 -27.05 23.11 7.41
N PRO A 93 -28.25 23.36 6.83
CA PRO A 93 -29.42 22.54 7.09
C PRO A 93 -29.27 21.13 6.49
N TYR A 94 -29.95 20.15 7.10
CA TYR A 94 -30.00 18.78 6.61
C TYR A 94 -31.42 18.20 6.69
N SER A 95 -31.74 17.30 5.77
CA SER A 95 -32.93 16.43 5.87
C SER A 95 -32.59 15.12 6.58
N LYS A 96 -31.45 14.53 6.22
CA LYS A 96 -30.83 13.39 6.88
C LYS A 96 -29.37 13.72 7.20
N LEU A 97 -28.88 13.22 8.33
CA LEU A 97 -27.49 13.39 8.76
C LEU A 97 -26.83 12.02 8.95
N VAL A 98 -25.61 11.86 8.44
CA VAL A 98 -24.85 10.61 8.59
C VAL A 98 -23.52 10.90 9.27
N PHE A 99 -23.27 10.26 10.41
CA PHE A 99 -21.96 10.19 11.05
C PHE A 99 -21.13 9.10 10.41
N ALA A 100 -20.00 9.48 9.83
CA ALA A 100 -18.91 8.62 9.39
C ALA A 100 -17.59 9.17 9.97
N THR A 101 -17.64 9.64 11.22
CA THR A 101 -16.53 10.33 11.90
C THR A 101 -15.39 9.40 12.28
N GLY A 102 -15.63 8.09 12.22
CA GLY A 102 -14.61 7.08 12.45
C GLY A 102 -14.12 7.04 13.90
N ALA A 103 -12.81 6.92 14.08
CA ALA A 103 -12.18 6.76 15.39
C ALA A 103 -10.82 7.46 15.44
N LYS A 104 -10.39 7.85 16.64
CA LYS A 104 -9.08 8.46 16.94
C LYS A 104 -8.12 7.44 17.56
N SER A 105 -6.82 7.71 17.50
CA SER A 105 -5.83 6.93 18.24
C SER A 105 -6.16 6.92 19.73
N PHE A 106 -6.17 5.74 20.35
CA PHE A 106 -6.25 5.64 21.80
C PHE A 106 -4.83 5.69 22.36
N VAL A 107 -4.54 6.69 23.18
CA VAL A 107 -3.27 6.80 23.93
C VAL A 107 -3.57 6.52 25.40
N PRO A 108 -2.91 5.54 26.04
CA PRO A 108 -3.12 5.24 27.45
C PRO A 108 -2.66 6.41 28.33
N PRO A 109 -3.17 6.51 29.57
CA PRO A 109 -2.73 7.54 30.51
C PRO A 109 -1.27 7.31 30.91
N VAL A 110 -0.36 8.06 30.29
CA VAL A 110 1.09 8.05 30.55
C VAL A 110 1.51 9.48 30.93
N LYS A 111 2.42 9.62 31.89
CA LYS A 111 2.95 10.94 32.26
C LYS A 111 3.87 11.49 31.17
N ASN A 112 3.88 12.82 31.00
CA ASN A 112 4.73 13.56 30.06
C ASN A 112 4.52 13.17 28.57
N LEU A 113 3.27 13.06 28.14
CA LEU A 113 2.93 12.76 26.74
C LEU A 113 3.26 13.87 25.74
N ASP A 114 3.28 15.14 26.18
CA ASP A 114 3.49 16.31 25.32
C ASP A 114 4.99 16.63 25.15
N VAL A 115 5.75 15.63 24.71
CA VAL A 115 7.21 15.69 24.53
C VAL A 115 7.55 15.45 23.05
N ARG A 116 8.54 16.18 22.53
CA ARG A 116 9.00 15.98 21.15
C ARG A 116 9.62 14.60 20.98
N GLY A 117 9.13 13.82 20.02
CA GLY A 117 9.56 12.44 19.80
C GLY A 117 8.48 11.40 20.10
N VAL A 118 7.32 11.83 20.61
CA VAL A 118 6.14 11.00 20.84
C VAL A 118 5.15 11.18 19.70
N TYR A 119 4.66 10.07 19.14
CA TYR A 119 3.80 10.04 17.95
C TYR A 119 2.64 9.06 18.12
N THR A 120 1.61 9.25 17.30
CA THR A 120 0.56 8.26 17.04
C THR A 120 0.59 7.85 15.57
N PHE A 121 -0.27 6.91 15.17
CA PHE A 121 -0.41 6.53 13.77
C PHE A 121 -1.86 6.20 13.39
N ARG A 122 -2.57 7.17 12.80
CA ARG A 122 -3.97 7.01 12.39
C ARG A 122 -4.32 7.65 11.06
N ASP A 123 -3.77 8.82 10.79
CA ASP A 123 -4.06 9.63 9.60
C ASP A 123 -2.79 9.89 8.78
N LEU A 124 -2.95 10.56 7.64
CA LEU A 124 -1.84 10.86 6.73
C LEU A 124 -0.81 11.78 7.37
N LYS A 125 -1.23 12.71 8.24
CA LYS A 125 -0.34 13.63 8.93
C LYS A 125 0.57 12.89 9.91
N ASP A 126 0.03 11.92 10.65
CA ASP A 126 0.80 11.02 11.50
C ASP A 126 1.85 10.25 10.68
N ALA A 127 1.46 9.72 9.52
CA ALA A 127 2.38 8.99 8.63
C ALA A 127 3.50 9.89 8.09
N ASP A 128 3.18 11.10 7.63
CA ASP A 128 4.15 12.09 7.17
C ASP A 128 5.13 12.50 8.29
N HIS A 129 4.62 12.70 9.50
CA HIS A 129 5.44 13.02 10.68
C HIS A 129 6.41 11.89 11.02
N LEU A 130 5.96 10.62 10.99
CA LEU A 130 6.82 9.48 11.23
C LEU A 130 7.87 9.32 10.12
N LEU A 131 7.49 9.43 8.86
CA LEU A 131 8.43 9.39 7.72
C LEU A 131 9.51 10.47 7.84
N ALA A 132 9.14 11.69 8.24
CA ALA A 132 10.10 12.75 8.50
C ALA A 132 11.01 12.43 9.70
N ARG A 133 10.47 11.79 10.75
CA ARG A 133 11.24 11.38 11.94
C ARG A 133 12.25 10.27 11.64
N MET A 134 11.93 9.34 10.75
CA MET A 134 12.77 8.20 10.40
C MET A 134 14.20 8.59 9.99
N GLY A 135 14.40 9.74 9.35
CA GLY A 135 15.73 10.21 8.95
C GLY A 135 16.67 10.57 10.12
N ARG A 136 16.17 10.65 11.35
CA ARG A 136 16.92 11.02 12.56
C ARG A 136 16.58 10.14 13.77
N SER A 137 15.90 9.01 13.55
CA SER A 137 15.59 8.06 14.61
C SER A 137 16.74 7.05 14.72
N HIS A 138 17.27 6.85 15.91
CA HIS A 138 18.25 5.79 16.19
C HIS A 138 17.61 4.61 16.90
N HIS A 139 16.66 4.87 17.82
CA HIS A 139 15.94 3.82 18.52
C HIS A 139 14.47 4.21 18.68
N THR A 140 13.64 3.54 17.88
CA THR A 140 12.19 3.67 17.91
C THR A 140 11.57 2.58 18.79
N VAL A 141 10.64 3.00 19.65
CA VAL A 141 9.80 2.11 20.43
C VAL A 141 8.35 2.24 19.98
N VAL A 142 7.76 1.11 19.57
CA VAL A 142 6.35 1.03 19.18
C VAL A 142 5.56 0.44 20.34
N VAL A 143 4.62 1.20 20.90
CA VAL A 143 3.79 0.80 22.03
C VAL A 143 2.51 0.17 21.49
N GLY A 144 2.35 -1.13 21.69
CA GLY A 144 1.30 -1.97 21.16
C GLY A 144 1.82 -2.96 20.11
N ALA A 145 1.59 -4.25 20.36
CA ALA A 145 1.89 -5.40 19.51
C ALA A 145 0.63 -5.94 18.82
N GLY A 146 -0.35 -5.07 18.56
CA GLY A 146 -1.47 -5.35 17.67
C GLY A 146 -1.07 -5.32 16.20
N LEU A 147 -2.03 -5.59 15.30
CA LEU A 147 -1.82 -5.63 13.85
C LEU A 147 -1.05 -4.40 13.34
N LEU A 148 -1.56 -3.21 13.67
CA LEU A 148 -0.98 -1.94 13.25
C LEU A 148 0.40 -1.70 13.86
N GLY A 149 0.59 -2.07 15.13
CA GLY A 149 1.88 -1.91 15.82
C GLY A 149 2.99 -2.75 15.19
N LEU A 150 2.69 -4.00 14.83
CA LEU A 150 3.60 -4.87 14.10
C LEU A 150 3.93 -4.29 12.70
N GLU A 151 2.94 -3.76 11.99
CA GLU A 151 3.13 -3.10 10.69
C GLU A 151 4.04 -1.87 10.79
N ILE A 152 3.78 -0.99 11.76
CA ILE A 152 4.59 0.20 12.03
C ILE A 152 6.02 -0.20 12.37
N ALA A 153 6.21 -1.15 13.29
CA ALA A 153 7.53 -1.61 13.70
C ALA A 153 8.35 -2.11 12.51
N LYS A 154 7.73 -2.85 11.59
CA LYS A 154 8.40 -3.25 10.36
C LYS A 154 8.71 -2.08 9.43
N GLY A 155 7.76 -1.17 9.23
CA GLY A 155 7.96 0.02 8.39
C GLY A 155 9.15 0.86 8.87
N LEU A 156 9.28 1.01 10.19
CA LEU A 156 10.32 1.80 10.84
C LEU A 156 11.67 1.06 11.00
N SER A 157 11.68 -0.27 10.85
CA SER A 157 12.90 -1.11 10.92
C SER A 157 13.82 -0.95 9.69
N ARG A 158 13.36 -0.25 8.64
CA ARG A 158 14.20 0.14 7.51
C ARG A 158 15.11 1.30 7.93
N HIS A 159 16.32 1.39 7.36
CA HIS A 159 17.30 2.49 7.52
C HIS A 159 18.24 2.47 8.74
N GLY A 160 18.44 1.32 9.39
CA GLY A 160 19.45 1.18 10.46
C GLY A 160 18.99 1.69 11.83
N THR A 161 17.68 1.96 11.97
CA THR A 161 17.03 2.28 13.24
C THR A 161 16.82 0.99 14.05
N LYS A 162 17.21 0.99 15.31
CA LYS A 162 16.81 -0.08 16.25
C LYS A 162 15.32 0.06 16.53
N VAL A 163 14.55 -1.03 16.41
CA VAL A 163 13.12 -1.01 16.70
C VAL A 163 12.81 -2.00 17.81
N THR A 164 12.04 -1.56 18.80
CA THR A 164 11.53 -2.39 19.88
C THR A 164 10.01 -2.23 19.97
N ILE A 165 9.28 -3.33 20.00
CA ILE A 165 7.85 -3.35 20.29
C ILE A 165 7.69 -3.55 21.80
N VAL A 166 6.81 -2.77 22.42
CA VAL A 166 6.45 -2.88 23.83
C VAL A 166 4.95 -3.13 23.92
N ASP A 167 4.53 -4.16 24.63
CA ASP A 167 3.11 -4.44 24.85
C ASP A 167 2.84 -4.82 26.31
N VAL A 168 1.66 -4.45 26.80
CA VAL A 168 1.20 -4.76 28.16
C VAL A 168 0.78 -6.20 28.33
N ASN A 169 0.45 -6.89 27.24
CA ASN A 169 0.01 -8.26 27.22
C ASN A 169 1.21 -9.21 27.11
N ALA A 170 1.00 -10.46 27.51
CA ALA A 170 2.04 -11.48 27.54
C ALA A 170 2.55 -11.92 26.16
N TRP A 171 1.81 -11.64 25.08
CA TRP A 171 2.24 -11.96 23.72
C TRP A 171 1.60 -11.05 22.67
N VAL A 172 2.24 -11.01 21.50
CA VAL A 172 1.80 -10.22 20.34
C VAL A 172 0.46 -10.72 19.80
N LEU A 173 -0.36 -9.81 19.27
CA LEU A 173 -1.68 -10.14 18.71
C LEU A 173 -2.57 -10.95 19.67
N TYR A 174 -2.60 -10.57 20.95
CA TYR A 174 -3.23 -11.36 22.01
C TYR A 174 -4.71 -11.68 21.79
N ARG A 175 -5.44 -10.84 21.02
CA ARG A 175 -6.85 -11.03 20.67
C ARG A 175 -7.06 -12.01 19.51
N GLN A 176 -6.02 -12.22 18.70
CA GLN A 176 -6.07 -12.99 17.46
C GLN A 176 -5.33 -14.33 17.55
N LEU A 177 -4.32 -14.42 18.41
CA LEU A 177 -3.41 -15.56 18.48
C LEU A 177 -3.41 -16.20 19.87
N ASN A 178 -3.36 -17.53 19.86
CA ASN A 178 -2.96 -18.28 21.05
C ASN A 178 -1.44 -18.15 21.27
N LYS A 179 -0.97 -18.53 22.46
CA LYS A 179 0.44 -18.43 22.86
C LYS A 179 1.40 -19.06 21.83
N THR A 180 1.12 -20.29 21.41
CA THR A 180 1.98 -21.03 20.44
C THR A 180 2.12 -20.29 19.11
N SER A 181 1.03 -19.74 18.59
CA SER A 181 1.03 -18.97 17.32
C SER A 181 1.75 -17.65 17.49
N ALA A 182 1.52 -16.97 18.62
CA ALA A 182 2.13 -15.68 18.92
C ALA A 182 3.66 -15.79 19.09
N GLU A 183 4.16 -16.86 19.73
CA GLU A 183 5.60 -17.13 19.85
C GLU A 183 6.27 -17.26 18.47
N LYS A 184 5.59 -17.88 17.49
CA LYS A 184 6.12 -17.99 16.12
C LYS A 184 6.20 -16.64 15.43
N VAL A 185 5.20 -15.79 15.62
CA VAL A 185 5.21 -14.41 15.09
C VAL A 185 6.31 -13.61 15.79
N GLN A 186 6.42 -13.67 17.11
CA GLN A 186 7.47 -12.98 17.85
C GLN A 186 8.88 -13.38 17.37
N GLN A 187 9.15 -14.69 17.26
CA GLN A 187 10.43 -15.20 16.73
C GLN A 187 10.70 -14.71 15.30
N PHE A 188 9.67 -14.53 14.48
CA PHE A 188 9.82 -13.99 13.14
C PHE A 188 10.29 -12.53 13.17
N PHE A 189 9.71 -11.69 14.04
CA PHE A 189 10.12 -10.29 14.21
C PHE A 189 11.52 -10.17 14.83
N GLU A 190 11.84 -10.97 15.84
CA GLU A 190 13.16 -11.00 16.48
C GLU A 190 14.27 -11.37 15.48
N LYS A 191 14.02 -12.36 14.60
CA LYS A 191 14.94 -12.71 13.50
C LYS A 191 15.16 -11.58 12.49
N GLN A 192 14.26 -10.60 12.43
CA GLN A 192 14.36 -9.42 11.58
C GLN A 192 15.03 -8.24 12.31
N GLY A 193 15.55 -8.45 13.52
CA GLY A 193 16.19 -7.42 14.34
C GLY A 193 15.20 -6.47 15.01
N ILE A 194 13.95 -6.89 15.18
CA ILE A 194 12.91 -6.14 15.90
C ILE A 194 12.72 -6.82 17.26
N ASP A 195 13.11 -6.14 18.33
CA ASP A 195 12.97 -6.65 19.70
C ASP A 195 11.50 -6.60 20.13
N VAL A 196 11.05 -7.56 20.94
CA VAL A 196 9.68 -7.57 21.50
C VAL A 196 9.76 -7.67 23.02
N LEU A 197 9.17 -6.69 23.70
CA LEU A 197 9.05 -6.62 25.16
C LEU A 197 7.57 -6.73 25.56
N SER A 198 7.13 -7.97 25.81
CA SER A 198 5.82 -8.28 26.36
C SER A 198 5.74 -7.99 27.87
N ASP A 199 4.52 -8.01 28.43
CA ASP A 199 4.26 -7.75 29.86
C ASP A 199 4.89 -6.44 30.38
N CYS A 200 4.94 -5.43 29.51
CA CYS A 200 5.65 -4.18 29.75
C CYS A 200 4.70 -2.98 29.63
N LEU A 201 4.33 -2.43 30.78
CA LEU A 201 3.49 -1.22 30.87
C LEU A 201 4.37 0.02 31.02
N ILE A 202 4.24 0.97 30.09
CA ILE A 202 4.90 2.28 30.16
C ILE A 202 4.12 3.18 31.14
N LYS A 203 4.84 3.80 32.09
CA LYS A 203 4.25 4.65 33.14
C LYS A 203 4.56 6.13 32.93
N GLU A 204 5.77 6.45 32.50
CA GLU A 204 6.26 7.82 32.43
C GLU A 204 7.28 7.98 31.30
N ILE A 205 7.10 9.03 30.51
CA ILE A 205 8.04 9.44 29.47
C ILE A 205 9.10 10.35 30.09
N VAL A 206 10.36 10.12 29.73
CA VAL A 206 11.51 10.90 30.20
C VAL A 206 11.98 11.81 29.09
N SER A 207 12.08 13.10 29.38
CA SER A 207 12.57 14.13 28.47
C SER A 207 13.86 14.79 28.96
N ASP A 208 14.60 15.39 28.03
CA ASP A 208 15.68 16.32 28.36
C ASP A 208 15.16 17.72 28.70
N GLU A 209 16.07 18.64 29.06
CA GLU A 209 15.76 20.05 29.37
C GLU A 209 15.13 20.83 28.20
N ALA A 210 15.16 20.28 26.98
CA ALA A 210 14.57 20.86 25.79
C ALA A 210 13.26 20.16 25.40
N ASP A 211 12.61 19.42 26.30
CA ASP A 211 11.38 18.67 26.05
C ASP A 211 11.50 17.70 24.86
N ARG A 212 12.65 17.03 24.73
CA ARG A 212 12.87 15.93 23.76
C ARG A 212 12.92 14.60 24.47
N LEU A 213 12.27 13.60 23.88
CA LEU A 213 12.25 12.22 24.37
C LEU A 213 13.67 11.65 24.43
N ILE A 214 14.04 11.11 25.60
CA ILE A 214 15.29 10.36 25.82
C ILE A 214 15.06 8.92 26.32
N GLY A 215 13.83 8.59 26.71
CA GLY A 215 13.44 7.26 27.14
C GLY A 215 12.11 7.22 27.88
N PHE A 216 11.84 6.11 28.55
CA PHE A 216 10.65 5.93 29.38
C PHE A 216 10.92 4.99 30.56
N HIS A 217 10.07 5.09 31.58
CA HIS A 217 10.00 4.14 32.69
C HIS A 217 8.86 3.15 32.51
N THR A 218 9.07 1.93 32.99
CA THR A 218 8.03 0.89 33.02
C THR A 218 7.40 0.82 34.40
N ALA A 219 6.27 0.11 34.52
CA ALA A 219 5.60 -0.09 35.80
C ALA A 219 6.40 -0.93 36.80
N HIS A 220 7.35 -1.74 36.30
CA HIS A 220 8.08 -2.74 37.08
C HIS A 220 9.58 -2.43 37.25
N SER A 221 10.07 -1.32 36.67
CA SER A 221 11.47 -0.91 36.78
C SER A 221 11.60 0.61 36.76
N ASP A 222 12.45 1.12 37.65
CA ASP A 222 12.88 2.52 37.68
C ASP A 222 14.05 2.80 36.72
N GLU A 223 14.53 1.79 35.99
CA GLU A 223 15.51 1.98 34.91
C GLU A 223 14.89 2.78 33.76
N VAL A 224 15.68 3.67 33.15
CA VAL A 224 15.27 4.40 31.95
C VAL A 224 15.56 3.53 30.73
N PHE A 225 14.50 3.06 30.08
CA PHE A 225 14.59 2.44 28.76
C PHE A 225 14.83 3.54 27.73
N LYS A 226 16.08 3.64 27.25
CA LYS A 226 16.47 4.68 26.30
C LYS A 226 15.79 4.48 24.95
N CYS A 227 15.21 5.55 24.42
CA CYS A 227 14.74 5.64 23.04
C CYS A 227 14.63 7.11 22.66
N ASP A 228 14.63 7.42 21.37
CA ASP A 228 14.47 8.79 20.88
C ASP A 228 13.14 9.00 20.14
N THR A 229 12.42 7.92 19.86
CA THR A 229 11.13 7.95 19.16
C THR A 229 10.19 6.95 19.81
N LEU A 230 8.99 7.41 20.19
CA LEU A 230 7.93 6.59 20.75
C LEU A 230 6.69 6.69 19.85
N VAL A 231 6.11 5.57 19.45
CA VAL A 231 4.90 5.53 18.61
C VAL A 231 3.82 4.73 19.30
N PHE A 232 2.70 5.38 19.66
CA PHE A 232 1.55 4.70 20.24
C PHE A 232 0.67 4.08 19.16
N ALA A 233 0.56 2.75 19.21
CA ALA A 233 -0.30 1.90 18.39
C ALA A 233 -1.22 1.04 19.29
N THR A 234 -1.72 1.64 20.38
CA THR A 234 -2.47 0.98 21.47
C THR A 234 -3.97 0.82 21.21
N GLY A 235 -4.39 0.87 19.95
CA GLY A 235 -5.79 0.77 19.52
C GLY A 235 -6.43 2.11 19.16
N SER A 236 -7.74 2.09 18.93
CA SER A 236 -8.51 3.27 18.52
C SER A 236 -9.79 3.41 19.32
N LYS A 237 -10.30 4.64 19.42
CA LYS A 237 -11.53 4.99 20.13
C LYS A 237 -12.50 5.68 19.18
N PRO A 238 -13.77 5.23 19.09
CA PRO A 238 -14.81 5.89 18.30
C PRO A 238 -14.90 7.40 18.56
N ASP A 239 -15.04 8.20 17.50
CA ASP A 239 -15.19 9.65 17.62
C ASP A 239 -16.66 10.05 17.83
N ILE A 240 -17.03 10.11 19.10
CA ILE A 240 -18.41 10.31 19.57
C ILE A 240 -18.71 11.72 20.10
N GLU A 241 -17.72 12.62 20.11
CA GLU A 241 -17.86 13.92 20.81
C GLU A 241 -18.99 14.79 20.25
N LEU A 242 -19.15 14.81 18.92
CA LEU A 242 -20.27 15.52 18.29
C LEU A 242 -21.64 14.89 18.63
N ALA A 243 -21.72 13.57 18.71
CA ALA A 243 -22.95 12.87 19.05
C ALA A 243 -23.35 13.12 20.52
N LYS A 244 -22.37 13.16 21.43
CA LYS A 244 -22.58 13.53 22.85
C LYS A 244 -23.16 14.94 22.97
N GLN A 245 -22.56 15.90 22.27
CA GLN A 245 -23.04 17.29 22.26
C GLN A 245 -24.46 17.40 21.69
N ALA A 246 -24.75 16.60 20.67
CA ALA A 246 -26.08 16.47 20.06
C ALA A 246 -27.09 15.68 20.94
N LYS A 247 -26.67 15.18 22.12
CA LYS A 247 -27.49 14.36 23.04
C LYS A 247 -28.03 13.07 22.42
N LEU A 248 -27.29 12.48 21.48
CA LEU A 248 -27.60 11.16 20.93
C LEU A 248 -27.16 10.06 21.88
N ALA A 249 -27.79 8.89 21.82
CA ALA A 249 -27.38 7.73 22.61
C ALA A 249 -25.96 7.27 22.23
N TYR A 250 -25.11 7.04 23.22
CA TYR A 250 -23.73 6.58 23.04
C TYR A 250 -23.29 5.67 24.19
N ALA A 251 -22.33 4.80 23.92
CA ALA A 251 -21.58 4.07 24.94
C ALA A 251 -20.08 4.06 24.58
N THR A 252 -19.59 2.99 23.95
CA THR A 252 -18.26 2.95 23.34
C THR A 252 -18.22 3.77 22.05
N GLY A 253 -19.25 3.61 21.21
CA GLY A 253 -19.53 4.36 19.99
C GLY A 253 -20.91 5.05 20.03
N ILE A 254 -21.34 5.59 18.89
CA ILE A 254 -22.69 6.13 18.69
C ILE A 254 -23.63 4.92 18.55
N VAL A 255 -24.58 4.77 19.46
CA VAL A 255 -25.48 3.61 19.48
C VAL A 255 -26.43 3.69 18.28
N VAL A 256 -26.49 2.60 17.51
CA VAL A 256 -27.39 2.48 16.35
C VAL A 256 -28.24 1.22 16.39
N ASN A 257 -29.40 1.30 15.74
CA ASN A 257 -30.27 0.15 15.47
C ASN A 257 -29.78 -0.65 14.24
N GLU A 258 -30.53 -1.67 13.84
CA GLU A 258 -30.24 -2.54 12.69
C GLU A 258 -30.33 -1.84 11.33
N TYR A 259 -30.91 -0.64 11.27
CA TYR A 259 -30.95 0.23 10.10
C TYR A 259 -29.86 1.31 10.12
N LEU A 260 -28.97 1.25 11.12
CA LEU A 260 -27.88 2.20 11.37
C LEU A 260 -28.36 3.60 11.76
N GLN A 261 -29.63 3.75 12.17
CA GLN A 261 -30.15 4.97 12.75
C GLN A 261 -29.73 5.09 14.21
N THR A 262 -29.47 6.31 14.64
CA THR A 262 -29.18 6.67 16.03
C THR A 262 -30.48 6.76 16.84
N SER A 263 -30.42 7.33 18.05
CA SER A 263 -31.62 7.68 18.83
C SER A 263 -32.52 8.77 18.20
N ASP A 264 -32.07 9.38 17.10
CA ASP A 264 -32.85 10.30 16.26
C ASP A 264 -33.04 9.66 14.87
N ASP A 265 -34.30 9.54 14.43
CA ASP A 265 -34.70 8.83 13.21
C ASP A 265 -34.15 9.46 11.91
N ASP A 266 -33.72 10.72 11.96
CA ASP A 266 -33.13 11.43 10.82
C ASP A 266 -31.60 11.40 10.83
N ILE A 267 -31.01 10.72 11.80
CA ILE A 267 -29.57 10.68 12.00
C ILE A 267 -29.07 9.23 12.02
N TYR A 268 -28.07 8.96 11.21
CA TYR A 268 -27.42 7.65 11.08
C TYR A 268 -25.97 7.71 11.57
N ALA A 269 -25.40 6.57 11.95
CA ALA A 269 -23.96 6.43 12.16
C ALA A 269 -23.44 5.14 11.52
N ILE A 270 -22.29 5.23 10.83
CA ILE A 270 -21.65 4.14 10.09
C ILE A 270 -20.12 4.15 10.27
N GLY A 271 -19.48 3.01 10.09
CA GLY A 271 -18.03 2.82 10.25
C GLY A 271 -17.60 2.78 11.72
N ASP A 272 -16.32 3.09 11.97
CA ASP A 272 -15.70 2.95 13.30
C ASP A 272 -16.38 3.78 14.41
N CYS A 273 -17.18 4.80 14.08
CA CYS A 273 -17.90 5.58 15.08
C CYS A 273 -19.18 4.91 15.59
N ALA A 274 -19.73 3.96 14.84
CA ALA A 274 -21.01 3.32 15.13
C ALA A 274 -20.84 2.13 16.08
N GLU A 275 -21.77 2.00 17.02
CA GLU A 275 -21.89 0.87 17.93
C GLU A 275 -23.21 0.14 17.68
N TYR A 276 -23.12 -1.11 17.24
CA TYR A 276 -24.27 -1.98 17.00
C TYR A 276 -24.20 -3.19 17.93
N LYS A 277 -25.29 -3.46 18.68
CA LYS A 277 -25.35 -4.56 19.66
C LYS A 277 -24.14 -4.61 20.61
N ASN A 278 -23.76 -3.45 21.15
CA ASN A 278 -22.62 -3.27 22.07
C ASN A 278 -21.24 -3.61 21.46
N GLN A 279 -21.12 -3.59 20.13
CA GLN A 279 -19.88 -3.89 19.43
C GLN A 279 -19.45 -2.74 18.51
N THR A 280 -18.14 -2.47 18.52
CA THR A 280 -17.45 -1.59 17.58
C THR A 280 -16.33 -2.39 16.93
N LEU A 281 -16.31 -2.46 15.60
CA LEU A 281 -15.46 -3.43 14.90
C LEU A 281 -14.06 -2.89 14.53
N GLY A 282 -13.94 -1.59 14.23
CA GLY A 282 -12.66 -0.97 13.89
C GLY A 282 -12.01 -1.49 12.59
N ILE A 283 -12.82 -2.03 11.67
CA ILE A 283 -12.41 -2.60 10.39
C ILE A 283 -13.25 -1.97 9.28
N VAL A 284 -12.63 -1.72 8.13
CA VAL A 284 -13.26 -1.01 7.01
C VAL A 284 -14.42 -1.79 6.34
N SER A 285 -14.31 -3.12 6.22
CA SER A 285 -15.31 -3.97 5.56
C SER A 285 -16.70 -3.86 6.20
N PRO A 286 -16.83 -4.05 7.53
CA PRO A 286 -18.11 -3.81 8.20
C PRO A 286 -18.66 -2.40 7.99
N GLY A 287 -17.78 -1.40 7.87
CA GLY A 287 -18.20 -0.02 7.56
C GLY A 287 -18.85 0.12 6.18
N TYR A 288 -18.38 -0.62 5.17
CA TYR A 288 -19.00 -0.63 3.83
C TYR A 288 -20.33 -1.38 3.80
N ASP A 289 -20.45 -2.46 4.59
CA ASP A 289 -21.74 -3.15 4.78
C ASP A 289 -22.75 -2.21 5.44
N GLN A 290 -22.33 -1.51 6.51
CA GLN A 290 -23.14 -0.51 7.21
C GLN A 290 -23.56 0.63 6.27
N ALA A 291 -22.65 1.13 5.43
CA ALA A 291 -22.96 2.15 4.44
C ALA A 291 -24.04 1.67 3.45
N SER A 292 -23.94 0.42 2.99
CA SER A 292 -24.93 -0.19 2.08
C SER A 292 -26.31 -0.28 2.72
N VAL A 293 -26.40 -0.77 3.95
CA VAL A 293 -27.68 -0.90 4.67
C VAL A 293 -28.27 0.48 4.96
N ALA A 294 -27.46 1.44 5.38
CA ALA A 294 -27.93 2.80 5.66
C ALA A 294 -28.50 3.47 4.39
N VAL A 295 -27.86 3.32 3.23
CA VAL A 295 -28.38 3.80 1.94
C VAL A 295 -29.69 3.11 1.57
N ASN A 296 -29.75 1.79 1.67
CA ASN A 296 -30.98 1.03 1.37
C ASN A 296 -32.14 1.49 2.24
N HIS A 297 -31.93 1.63 3.55
CA HIS A 297 -32.95 2.11 4.47
C HIS A 297 -33.38 3.55 4.15
N LEU A 298 -32.43 4.46 3.88
CA LEU A 298 -32.74 5.84 3.51
C LEU A 298 -33.62 5.93 2.25
N LEU A 299 -33.41 5.04 1.28
CA LEU A 299 -34.19 4.96 0.05
C LEU A 299 -35.47 4.12 0.17
N GLY A 300 -35.83 3.66 1.38
CA GLY A 300 -37.03 2.87 1.64
C GLY A 300 -36.97 1.42 1.14
N LYS A 301 -35.76 0.91 0.85
CA LYS A 301 -35.52 -0.49 0.47
C LYS A 301 -35.39 -1.36 1.72
N GLN A 302 -35.67 -2.66 1.56
CA GLN A 302 -35.51 -3.62 2.65
C GLN A 302 -34.06 -4.05 2.85
N GLY A 303 -33.73 -4.42 4.07
CA GLY A 303 -32.41 -4.88 4.49
C GLY A 303 -32.05 -4.36 5.87
N VAL A 304 -31.39 -5.20 6.67
CA VAL A 304 -30.95 -4.85 8.02
C VAL A 304 -29.51 -5.31 8.21
N TYR A 305 -28.75 -4.58 9.03
CA TYR A 305 -27.41 -4.95 9.42
C TYR A 305 -27.48 -6.05 10.49
N GLN A 306 -26.93 -7.22 10.18
CA GLN A 306 -26.94 -8.38 11.08
C GLN A 306 -25.74 -8.41 12.03
N GLY A 307 -24.79 -7.49 11.84
CA GLY A 307 -23.44 -7.58 12.42
C GLY A 307 -22.47 -8.20 11.42
N SER A 308 -21.17 -8.00 11.66
CA SER A 308 -20.10 -8.59 10.86
C SER A 308 -19.15 -9.35 11.78
N GLU A 309 -18.63 -10.49 11.32
CA GLU A 309 -17.66 -11.28 12.08
C GLU A 309 -16.22 -10.81 11.88
N PHE A 310 -15.37 -11.04 12.88
CA PHE A 310 -13.94 -10.73 12.80
C PHE A 310 -13.21 -11.78 11.96
N THR A 311 -12.81 -11.37 10.75
CA THR A 311 -11.80 -12.07 9.96
C THR A 311 -10.61 -11.16 9.77
N THR A 312 -9.42 -11.61 10.17
CA THR A 312 -8.21 -10.83 10.06
C THR A 312 -7.21 -11.55 9.16
N PHE A 313 -6.82 -10.85 8.10
CA PHE A 313 -5.65 -11.20 7.29
C PHE A 313 -4.60 -10.15 7.56
N LEU A 314 -3.52 -10.56 8.18
CA LEU A 314 -2.37 -9.73 8.43
C LEU A 314 -1.23 -10.21 7.53
N LYS A 315 -0.71 -9.31 6.69
CA LYS A 315 0.47 -9.57 5.87
C LYS A 315 1.54 -8.55 6.22
N VAL A 316 2.27 -8.81 7.30
CA VAL A 316 3.38 -7.94 7.72
C VAL A 316 4.70 -8.61 7.43
N ALA A 317 5.69 -7.85 6.98
CA ALA A 317 7.10 -8.24 7.04
C ALA A 317 7.50 -9.53 6.31
N GLY A 318 6.64 -10.12 5.48
CA GLY A 318 6.88 -11.43 4.85
C GLY A 318 6.38 -12.62 5.65
N ILE A 319 5.68 -12.40 6.76
CA ILE A 319 4.88 -13.40 7.46
C ILE A 319 3.40 -13.18 7.13
N GLU A 320 2.74 -14.24 6.68
CA GLU A 320 1.28 -14.24 6.52
C GLU A 320 0.66 -14.76 7.81
N VAL A 321 -0.19 -13.96 8.45
CA VAL A 321 -0.95 -14.36 9.63
C VAL A 321 -2.41 -14.26 9.28
N PHE A 322 -3.11 -15.37 9.43
CA PHE A 322 -4.53 -15.50 9.18
C PHE A 322 -5.22 -15.95 10.46
N CYS A 323 -6.30 -15.28 10.83
CA CYS A 323 -7.25 -15.83 11.78
C CYS A 323 -8.69 -15.47 11.43
N ALA A 324 -9.60 -16.36 11.82
CA ALA A 324 -11.04 -16.16 11.70
C ALA A 324 -11.75 -16.79 12.89
N GLY A 325 -12.72 -16.06 13.45
CA GLY A 325 -13.51 -16.46 14.62
C GLY A 325 -13.54 -15.36 15.69
N SER A 326 -14.32 -15.60 16.74
CA SER A 326 -14.50 -14.65 17.84
C SER A 326 -13.38 -14.75 18.89
N GLU A 327 -13.04 -13.64 19.56
CA GLU A 327 -12.11 -13.64 20.70
C GLU A 327 -12.62 -14.55 21.84
N GLU A 328 -13.94 -14.61 22.02
CA GLU A 328 -14.62 -15.51 22.96
C GLU A 328 -14.33 -16.98 22.65
N ASP A 329 -14.41 -17.39 21.38
CA ASP A 329 -14.07 -18.76 20.96
C ASP A 329 -12.59 -19.07 21.14
N LEU A 330 -11.69 -18.10 20.93
CA LEU A 330 -10.25 -18.28 21.15
C LEU A 330 -9.90 -18.53 22.63
N GLN A 331 -10.61 -17.87 23.55
CA GLN A 331 -10.38 -17.96 25.00
C GLN A 331 -11.21 -19.03 25.70
N ARG A 332 -12.17 -19.66 25.00
CA ARG A 332 -13.09 -20.63 25.59
C ARG A 332 -12.38 -21.92 26.01
N GLN A 333 -12.58 -22.31 27.27
CA GLN A 333 -12.03 -23.55 27.82
C GLN A 333 -12.80 -24.79 27.30
N GLY A 334 -12.11 -25.94 27.25
CA GLY A 334 -12.71 -27.23 26.87
C GLY A 334 -12.94 -27.44 25.36
N ILE A 335 -12.54 -26.48 24.51
CA ILE A 335 -12.52 -26.63 23.06
C ILE A 335 -11.42 -27.63 22.63
N LYS A 336 -11.69 -28.42 21.59
CA LYS A 336 -10.66 -29.28 20.98
C LYS A 336 -9.76 -28.46 20.06
N VAL A 337 -8.47 -28.54 20.31
CA VAL A 337 -7.44 -27.86 19.51
C VAL A 337 -6.73 -28.87 18.61
N TYR A 338 -6.68 -28.58 17.32
CA TYR A 338 -5.96 -29.35 16.31
C TYR A 338 -4.85 -28.48 15.75
N GLU A 339 -3.61 -28.97 15.80
CA GLU A 339 -2.43 -28.21 15.34
C GLU A 339 -1.65 -29.02 14.31
N TYR A 340 -1.01 -28.31 13.40
CA TYR A 340 -0.09 -28.83 12.41
C TYR A 340 1.05 -27.84 12.19
N GLN A 341 2.26 -28.34 12.03
CA GLN A 341 3.42 -27.55 11.63
C GLN A 341 4.21 -28.30 10.55
N ASP A 342 4.55 -27.61 9.46
CA ASP A 342 5.39 -28.19 8.41
C ASP A 342 6.90 -27.94 8.63
N GLN A 343 7.73 -28.57 7.80
CA GLN A 343 9.19 -28.41 7.84
C GLN A 343 9.67 -27.02 7.42
N LYS A 344 8.84 -26.24 6.71
CA LYS A 344 9.13 -24.87 6.29
C LYS A 344 8.83 -23.85 7.39
N GLY A 345 8.22 -24.29 8.50
CA GLY A 345 7.87 -23.46 9.64
C GLY A 345 6.44 -22.88 9.56
N ASN A 346 5.64 -23.25 8.55
CA ASN A 346 4.24 -22.87 8.51
C ASN A 346 3.49 -23.60 9.63
N TYR A 347 2.61 -22.89 10.32
CA TYR A 347 1.83 -23.42 11.42
C TYR A 347 0.34 -23.18 11.18
N ARG A 348 -0.48 -24.17 11.52
CA ARG A 348 -1.92 -24.16 11.32
C ARG A 348 -2.59 -24.67 12.58
N CYS A 349 -3.63 -24.00 13.02
CA CYS A 349 -4.43 -24.35 14.19
C CYS A 349 -5.91 -24.26 13.84
N ILE A 350 -6.67 -25.25 14.27
CA ILE A 350 -8.13 -25.30 14.16
C ILE A 350 -8.68 -25.59 15.55
N LEU A 351 -9.53 -24.70 16.04
CA LEU A 351 -10.33 -24.89 17.24
C LEU A 351 -11.70 -25.40 16.81
N ALA A 352 -12.13 -26.49 17.43
CA ALA A 352 -13.40 -27.11 17.12
C ALA A 352 -14.23 -27.41 18.36
N ASP A 353 -15.52 -27.11 18.26
CA ASP A 353 -16.53 -27.42 19.26
C ASP A 353 -17.65 -28.25 18.63
N ASN A 354 -17.97 -29.41 19.21
CA ASN A 354 -18.98 -30.34 18.69
C ASN A 354 -18.83 -30.68 17.19
N ASN A 355 -17.58 -30.78 16.74
CA ASN A 355 -17.16 -30.99 15.34
C ASN A 355 -17.50 -29.83 14.39
N ARG A 356 -17.76 -28.63 14.91
CA ARG A 356 -17.83 -27.38 14.15
C ARG A 356 -16.50 -26.66 14.28
N VAL A 357 -16.02 -26.09 13.18
CA VAL A 357 -14.84 -25.21 13.22
C VAL A 357 -15.32 -23.86 13.76
N VAL A 358 -14.73 -23.41 14.87
CA VAL A 358 -15.13 -22.16 15.55
C VAL A 358 -14.04 -21.10 15.53
N TYR A 359 -12.79 -21.51 15.39
CA TYR A 359 -11.67 -20.59 15.22
C TYR A 359 -10.58 -21.25 14.40
N VAL A 360 -9.87 -20.47 13.58
CA VAL A 360 -8.71 -20.93 12.82
C VAL A 360 -7.57 -19.93 12.91
N ILE A 361 -6.34 -20.44 12.97
CA ILE A 361 -5.10 -19.65 12.96
C ILE A 361 -4.15 -20.25 11.93
N GLY A 362 -3.61 -19.44 11.04
CA GLY A 362 -2.57 -19.81 10.09
C GLY A 362 -1.39 -18.85 10.17
N ILE A 363 -0.19 -19.38 10.29
CA ILE A 363 1.08 -18.66 10.19
C ILE A 363 1.83 -19.22 8.98
N GLY A 364 2.11 -18.35 8.00
CA GLY A 364 2.60 -18.70 6.68
C GLY A 364 1.47 -18.97 5.68
N GLU A 365 1.85 -19.33 4.45
CA GLU A 365 0.88 -19.53 3.36
C GLU A 365 -0.08 -20.68 3.68
N TRP A 366 -1.38 -20.40 3.57
CA TRP A 366 -2.43 -21.41 3.70
C TRP A 366 -3.54 -21.17 2.68
N GLN A 367 -3.51 -21.97 1.61
CA GLN A 367 -4.44 -21.85 0.48
C GLN A 367 -5.92 -21.95 0.92
N GLU A 368 -6.20 -22.73 1.96
CA GLU A 368 -7.57 -23.00 2.44
C GLU A 368 -8.10 -21.95 3.41
N ALA A 369 -7.31 -20.92 3.76
CA ALA A 369 -7.64 -19.94 4.79
C ALA A 369 -9.05 -19.31 4.61
N ASN A 370 -9.37 -18.84 3.41
CA ASN A 370 -10.70 -18.25 3.15
C ASN A 370 -11.84 -19.25 3.33
N ARG A 371 -11.66 -20.50 2.87
CA ARG A 371 -12.68 -21.55 3.02
C ARG A 371 -12.88 -21.93 4.48
N LEU A 372 -11.81 -21.87 5.27
CA LEU A 372 -11.90 -22.07 6.71
C LEU A 372 -12.56 -20.89 7.42
N ALA A 373 -12.32 -19.65 6.98
CA ALA A 373 -13.08 -18.49 7.46
C ALA A 373 -14.58 -18.65 7.17
N GLU A 374 -14.95 -19.10 5.96
CA GLU A 374 -16.34 -19.42 5.60
C GLU A 374 -16.90 -20.54 6.49
N ALA A 375 -16.11 -21.59 6.76
CA ALA A 375 -16.50 -22.69 7.63
C ALA A 375 -16.76 -22.24 9.08
N VAL A 376 -15.97 -21.29 9.59
CA VAL A 376 -16.19 -20.63 10.88
C VAL A 376 -17.51 -19.86 10.85
N SER A 377 -17.70 -19.02 9.84
CA SER A 377 -18.86 -18.14 9.74
C SER A 377 -20.18 -18.89 9.58
N SER A 378 -20.17 -19.93 8.74
CA SER A 378 -21.31 -20.83 8.55
C SER A 378 -21.53 -21.82 9.71
N LYS A 379 -20.64 -21.82 10.72
CA LYS A 379 -20.62 -22.78 11.84
C LYS A 379 -20.77 -24.23 11.35
N ARG A 380 -20.12 -24.55 10.23
CA ARG A 380 -20.30 -25.81 9.51
C ARG A 380 -19.75 -26.98 10.32
N ARG A 381 -20.52 -28.07 10.37
CA ARG A 381 -20.11 -29.32 11.03
C ARG A 381 -19.36 -30.21 10.06
N PHE A 382 -18.28 -30.82 10.52
CA PHE A 382 -17.45 -31.76 9.76
C PHE A 382 -17.33 -33.11 10.46
N SER A 383 -16.87 -34.15 9.73
CA SER A 383 -16.59 -35.45 10.34
C SER A 383 -15.27 -35.43 11.10
N LEU A 384 -15.12 -36.30 12.11
CA LEU A 384 -13.89 -36.41 12.90
C LEU A 384 -12.67 -36.78 12.04
N ILE A 385 -12.89 -37.52 10.95
CA ILE A 385 -11.83 -37.93 10.02
C ILE A 385 -11.13 -36.72 9.40
N LYS A 386 -11.87 -35.62 9.14
CA LYS A 386 -11.29 -34.39 8.60
C LYS A 386 -10.30 -33.72 9.56
N PHE A 387 -10.64 -33.68 10.84
CA PHE A 387 -9.75 -33.14 11.86
C PHE A 387 -8.51 -34.01 12.05
N ILE A 388 -8.65 -35.34 11.98
CA ILE A 388 -7.52 -36.27 12.02
C ILE A 388 -6.62 -36.07 10.80
N GLN A 389 -7.20 -36.02 9.59
CA GLN A 389 -6.47 -35.76 8.35
C GLN A 389 -5.65 -34.47 8.44
N PHE A 390 -6.26 -33.39 8.94
CA PHE A 390 -5.60 -32.12 9.14
C PHE A 390 -4.36 -32.21 10.05
N LYS A 391 -4.41 -32.99 11.15
CA LYS A 391 -3.23 -33.16 12.01
C LYS A 391 -2.03 -33.80 11.30
N TYR A 392 -2.27 -34.59 10.25
CA TYR A 392 -1.20 -35.27 9.50
C TYR A 392 -0.74 -34.49 8.27
N SER A 393 -1.66 -33.90 7.51
CA SER A 393 -1.35 -33.25 6.23
C SER A 393 -1.28 -31.72 6.31
N GLY A 394 -1.85 -31.13 7.37
CA GLY A 394 -2.11 -29.69 7.45
C GLY A 394 -3.27 -29.21 6.59
N ASN A 395 -3.83 -30.05 5.72
CA ASN A 395 -4.91 -29.69 4.81
C ASN A 395 -6.25 -30.21 5.33
N PHE A 396 -7.29 -29.36 5.28
CA PHE A 396 -8.62 -29.71 5.79
C PHE A 396 -9.58 -30.20 4.68
N PHE A 397 -9.39 -29.69 3.47
CA PHE A 397 -10.12 -29.97 2.26
C PHE A 397 -9.24 -30.73 1.24
N PRO A 398 -9.83 -31.44 0.28
CA PRO A 398 -9.08 -32.11 -0.79
C PRO A 398 -8.45 -31.09 -1.75
N SER A 399 -7.32 -31.45 -2.37
CA SER A 399 -6.47 -30.54 -3.17
C SER A 399 -7.16 -29.91 -4.38
N ASN A 400 -8.14 -30.58 -4.98
CA ASN A 400 -8.93 -30.06 -6.09
C ASN A 400 -9.89 -28.93 -5.65
N GLU A 401 -10.34 -28.92 -4.40
CA GLU A 401 -11.19 -27.87 -3.86
C GLU A 401 -10.37 -26.69 -3.26
N ALA A 402 -9.04 -26.70 -3.40
CA ALA A 402 -8.18 -25.60 -2.99
C ALA A 402 -8.15 -24.47 -4.05
N SER A 403 -8.32 -24.79 -5.33
CA SER A 403 -8.44 -23.78 -6.40
C SER A 403 -9.74 -23.00 -6.25
N ILE A 404 -9.65 -21.68 -6.45
CA ILE A 404 -10.76 -20.72 -6.31
C ILE A 404 -11.84 -20.98 -7.36
N ALA A 405 -11.47 -21.49 -8.54
CA ALA A 405 -12.43 -21.83 -9.59
C ALA A 405 -13.48 -22.84 -9.12
N TYR A 406 -13.15 -23.72 -8.16
CA TYR A 406 -14.08 -24.71 -7.63
C TYR A 406 -14.79 -24.27 -6.34
N TRP A 407 -14.60 -23.04 -5.88
CA TRP A 407 -15.29 -22.56 -4.69
C TRP A 407 -16.79 -22.37 -4.95
N PRO A 408 -17.65 -22.48 -3.93
CA PRO A 408 -19.06 -22.08 -4.03
C PRO A 408 -19.21 -20.64 -4.53
N GLU A 409 -20.29 -20.34 -5.25
CA GLU A 409 -20.55 -18.98 -5.76
C GLU A 409 -20.66 -17.93 -4.66
N ASN A 410 -21.20 -18.29 -3.49
CA ASN A 410 -21.33 -17.41 -2.34
C ASN A 410 -20.04 -17.28 -1.50
N ALA A 411 -18.95 -17.97 -1.86
CA ALA A 411 -17.70 -17.92 -1.10
C ALA A 411 -17.02 -16.56 -1.27
N ILE A 412 -16.64 -15.92 -0.16
CA ILE A 412 -15.98 -14.60 -0.18
C ILE A 412 -14.52 -14.75 -0.66
N VAL A 413 -14.18 -14.00 -1.71
CA VAL A 413 -12.82 -13.90 -2.25
C VAL A 413 -12.14 -12.63 -1.75
N CYS A 414 -12.84 -11.49 -1.76
CA CYS A 414 -12.34 -10.22 -1.22
C CYS A 414 -13.08 -9.83 0.07
N ASN A 415 -12.46 -10.07 1.23
CA ASN A 415 -13.06 -9.75 2.53
C ASN A 415 -13.31 -8.24 2.73
N CYS A 416 -12.47 -7.36 2.17
CA CYS A 416 -12.60 -5.92 2.39
C CYS A 416 -13.86 -5.32 1.76
N MET A 417 -14.29 -5.86 0.62
CA MET A 417 -15.46 -5.40 -0.13
C MET A 417 -16.60 -6.43 -0.10
N SER A 418 -16.42 -7.51 0.65
CA SER A 418 -17.35 -8.65 0.71
C SER A 418 -17.68 -9.28 -0.65
N VAL A 419 -16.74 -9.21 -1.62
CA VAL A 419 -16.96 -9.72 -2.99
C VAL A 419 -16.82 -11.24 -3.02
N THR A 420 -17.83 -11.89 -3.58
CA THR A 420 -17.98 -13.33 -3.69
C THR A 420 -17.34 -13.87 -4.97
N ARG A 421 -17.12 -15.19 -5.01
CA ARG A 421 -16.62 -15.89 -6.20
C ARG A 421 -17.61 -15.78 -7.36
N GLY A 422 -18.91 -15.87 -7.11
CA GLY A 422 -19.98 -15.74 -8.10
C GLY A 422 -19.94 -14.37 -8.79
N GLU A 423 -19.86 -13.28 -8.02
CA GLU A 423 -19.75 -11.93 -8.58
C GLU A 423 -18.50 -11.75 -9.46
N LEU A 424 -17.39 -12.39 -9.11
CA LEU A 424 -16.17 -12.38 -9.93
C LEU A 424 -16.36 -13.18 -11.22
N SER A 425 -16.91 -14.39 -11.15
CA SER A 425 -17.19 -15.20 -12.35
C SER A 425 -18.18 -14.48 -13.27
N ASP A 426 -19.23 -13.86 -12.74
CA ASP A 426 -20.19 -13.06 -13.54
C ASP A 426 -19.50 -11.88 -14.23
N ALA A 427 -18.58 -11.20 -13.55
CA ALA A 427 -17.79 -10.12 -14.15
C ALA A 427 -16.85 -10.63 -15.25
N ILE A 428 -16.20 -11.79 -15.07
CA ILE A 428 -15.35 -12.44 -16.09
C ILE A 428 -16.20 -12.84 -17.30
N ILE A 429 -17.35 -13.47 -17.09
CA ILE A 429 -18.31 -13.85 -18.14
C ILE A 429 -18.80 -12.60 -18.90
N SER A 430 -19.00 -11.48 -18.19
CA SER A 430 -19.38 -10.19 -18.77
C SER A 430 -18.26 -9.50 -19.55
N GLY A 431 -17.06 -10.11 -19.65
CA GLY A 431 -15.96 -9.65 -20.49
C GLY A 431 -14.79 -9.01 -19.76
N CYS A 432 -14.71 -9.07 -18.42
CA CYS A 432 -13.54 -8.61 -17.68
C CYS A 432 -12.35 -9.56 -17.95
N GLN A 433 -11.24 -9.03 -18.47
CA GLN A 433 -10.04 -9.81 -18.85
C GLN A 433 -8.79 -9.42 -18.07
N THR A 434 -8.86 -8.33 -17.31
CA THR A 434 -7.76 -7.82 -16.50
C THR A 434 -8.18 -7.65 -15.04
N ILE A 435 -7.18 -7.58 -14.15
CA ILE A 435 -7.43 -7.27 -12.74
C ILE A 435 -8.10 -5.90 -12.60
N ASP A 436 -7.71 -4.91 -13.41
CA ASP A 436 -8.28 -3.57 -13.39
C ASP A 436 -9.77 -3.60 -13.77
N ASP A 437 -10.17 -4.41 -14.76
CA ASP A 437 -11.58 -4.58 -15.13
C ASP A 437 -12.39 -5.15 -13.96
N LEU A 438 -11.86 -6.18 -13.28
CA LEU A 438 -12.49 -6.75 -12.09
C LEU A 438 -12.56 -5.73 -10.95
N GLN A 439 -11.51 -4.96 -10.73
CA GLN A 439 -11.48 -3.89 -9.72
C GLN A 439 -12.52 -2.82 -10.02
N GLN A 440 -12.66 -2.40 -11.29
CA GLN A 440 -13.65 -1.40 -11.68
C GLN A 440 -15.08 -1.94 -11.58
N LYS A 441 -15.31 -3.21 -11.94
CA LYS A 441 -16.65 -3.80 -11.98
C LYS A 441 -17.15 -4.26 -10.61
N THR A 442 -16.27 -4.81 -9.77
CA THR A 442 -16.64 -5.45 -8.50
C THR A 442 -16.08 -4.72 -7.27
N HIS A 443 -15.20 -3.74 -7.47
CA HIS A 443 -14.42 -3.09 -6.41
C HIS A 443 -13.49 -4.02 -5.61
N ALA A 444 -13.42 -5.32 -5.90
CA ALA A 444 -12.48 -6.24 -5.25
C ALA A 444 -11.04 -5.70 -5.35
N CYS A 445 -10.18 -5.99 -4.35
CA CYS A 445 -8.76 -5.61 -4.35
C CYS A 445 -8.45 -4.08 -4.27
N THR A 446 -9.45 -3.20 -4.19
CA THR A 446 -9.23 -1.74 -4.12
C THR A 446 -8.79 -1.23 -2.73
N VAL A 447 -8.98 -2.04 -1.69
CA VAL A 447 -8.77 -1.66 -0.28
C VAL A 447 -7.38 -2.06 0.23
N CYS A 448 -7.18 -3.31 0.63
CA CYS A 448 -5.90 -3.79 1.18
C CYS A 448 -5.00 -4.49 0.15
N GLY A 449 -5.54 -4.86 -1.02
CA GLY A 449 -4.81 -5.59 -2.07
C GLY A 449 -4.53 -7.09 -1.80
N SER A 450 -4.92 -7.63 -0.65
CA SER A 450 -4.55 -9.01 -0.25
C SER A 450 -5.14 -10.11 -1.13
N CYS A 451 -6.27 -9.84 -1.79
CA CYS A 451 -6.91 -10.78 -2.70
C CYS A 451 -6.36 -10.72 -4.14
N GLN A 452 -5.42 -9.83 -4.47
CA GLN A 452 -4.89 -9.70 -5.83
C GLN A 452 -4.37 -11.01 -6.43
N PRO A 453 -3.56 -11.83 -5.72
CA PRO A 453 -3.06 -13.09 -6.28
C PRO A 453 -4.19 -14.08 -6.58
N LYS A 454 -5.27 -14.03 -5.79
CA LYS A 454 -6.45 -14.88 -5.93
C LYS A 454 -7.25 -14.49 -7.17
N LEU A 455 -7.49 -13.20 -7.36
CA LEU A 455 -8.12 -12.67 -8.56
C LEU A 455 -7.32 -13.02 -9.82
N GLN A 456 -5.99 -12.91 -9.76
CA GLN A 456 -5.13 -13.29 -10.86
C GLN A 456 -5.25 -14.79 -11.19
N SER A 457 -5.18 -15.66 -10.18
CA SER A 457 -5.35 -17.12 -10.37
C SER A 457 -6.71 -17.46 -10.97
N LEU A 458 -7.80 -16.83 -10.51
CA LEU A 458 -9.15 -17.05 -11.03
C LEU A 458 -9.26 -16.62 -12.50
N LEU A 459 -8.74 -15.43 -12.83
CA LEU A 459 -8.66 -14.94 -14.21
C LEU A 459 -7.85 -15.91 -15.08
N GLU A 460 -6.68 -16.37 -14.63
CA GLU A 460 -5.84 -17.32 -15.37
C GLU A 460 -6.56 -18.64 -15.64
N GLU A 461 -7.26 -19.19 -14.65
CA GLU A 461 -8.00 -20.45 -14.76
C GLU A 461 -9.24 -20.31 -15.67
N GLU A 462 -10.06 -19.28 -15.49
CA GLU A 462 -11.30 -19.10 -16.26
C GLU A 462 -11.07 -18.62 -17.70
N THR A 463 -9.98 -17.88 -17.95
CA THR A 463 -9.63 -17.41 -19.32
C THR A 463 -8.70 -18.35 -20.09
N GLY A 464 -8.32 -19.50 -19.51
CA GLY A 464 -7.41 -20.47 -20.13
C GLY A 464 -5.97 -19.94 -20.29
N GLY A 465 -5.49 -19.17 -19.33
CA GLY A 465 -4.11 -18.67 -19.25
C GLY A 465 -3.82 -17.40 -20.05
N LYS A 466 -4.84 -16.73 -20.61
CA LYS A 466 -4.68 -15.48 -21.37
C LYS A 466 -4.93 -14.24 -20.50
N VAL A 467 -4.19 -14.07 -19.42
CA VAL A 467 -4.26 -12.83 -18.65
C VAL A 467 -3.45 -11.74 -19.34
N ALA A 468 -4.16 -10.76 -19.90
CA ALA A 468 -3.55 -9.55 -20.43
C ALA A 468 -3.05 -8.68 -19.27
N LYS A 469 -1.72 -8.55 -19.10
CA LYS A 469 -1.19 -7.53 -18.17
C LYS A 469 -1.38 -6.15 -18.79
N GLN A 470 -1.53 -5.15 -17.93
CA GLN A 470 -1.59 -3.76 -18.35
C GLN A 470 -0.27 -3.34 -19.02
N ALA A 471 -0.36 -2.78 -20.23
CA ALA A 471 0.79 -2.23 -20.93
C ALA A 471 1.28 -0.96 -20.23
N ALA A 472 2.60 -0.76 -20.16
CA ALA A 472 3.15 0.48 -19.64
C ALA A 472 2.62 1.69 -20.45
N PRO A 473 2.37 2.85 -19.82
CA PRO A 473 2.07 4.08 -20.55
C PRO A 473 3.13 4.32 -21.63
N TYR A 474 2.70 4.64 -22.86
CA TYR A 474 3.57 4.83 -24.02
C TYR A 474 4.46 3.62 -24.41
N PHE A 475 4.06 2.38 -24.07
CA PHE A 475 4.87 1.18 -24.35
C PHE A 475 5.35 1.06 -25.81
N LYS A 476 4.52 1.47 -26.79
CA LYS A 476 4.91 1.49 -28.22
C LYS A 476 6.10 2.41 -28.46
N GLY A 477 6.09 3.60 -27.85
CA GLY A 477 7.19 4.57 -27.95
C GLY A 477 8.46 4.07 -27.25
N LEU A 478 8.32 3.45 -26.08
CA LEU A 478 9.47 2.83 -25.39
C LEU A 478 10.10 1.71 -26.22
N LEU A 479 9.28 0.91 -26.89
CA LEU A 479 9.73 -0.20 -27.72
C LEU A 479 10.41 0.30 -29.01
N THR A 480 9.81 1.27 -29.70
CA THR A 480 10.38 1.82 -30.94
C THR A 480 11.64 2.62 -30.68
N VAL A 481 11.60 3.60 -29.78
CA VAL A 481 12.76 4.46 -29.48
C VAL A 481 13.87 3.64 -28.82
N GLY A 482 13.52 2.71 -27.92
CA GLY A 482 14.48 1.78 -27.31
C GLY A 482 15.17 0.88 -28.33
N PHE A 483 14.42 0.32 -29.29
CA PHE A 483 14.97 -0.52 -30.36
C PHE A 483 15.90 0.27 -31.30
N VAL A 484 15.50 1.47 -31.70
CA VAL A 484 16.34 2.34 -32.55
C VAL A 484 17.62 2.74 -31.81
N THR A 485 17.53 3.14 -30.54
CA THR A 485 18.69 3.49 -29.70
C THR A 485 19.65 2.31 -29.58
N PHE A 486 19.12 1.10 -29.29
CA PHE A 486 19.89 -0.13 -29.21
C PHE A 486 20.59 -0.46 -30.53
N LEU A 487 19.87 -0.42 -31.65
CA LEU A 487 20.41 -0.75 -32.97
C LEU A 487 21.50 0.25 -33.37
N LEU A 488 21.27 1.55 -33.19
CA LEU A 488 22.27 2.58 -33.48
C LEU A 488 23.51 2.39 -32.61
N ALA A 489 23.38 2.22 -31.28
CA ALA A 489 24.52 2.02 -30.39
C ALA A 489 25.31 0.74 -30.74
N LEU A 490 24.62 -0.34 -31.11
CA LEU A 490 25.24 -1.57 -31.57
C LEU A 490 25.96 -1.35 -32.91
N MET A 491 25.36 -0.60 -33.83
CA MET A 491 25.94 -0.27 -35.13
C MET A 491 27.26 0.49 -34.98
N ILE A 492 27.37 1.46 -34.05
CA ILE A 492 28.65 2.15 -33.73
C ILE A 492 29.74 1.13 -33.36
N SER A 493 29.38 0.08 -32.63
CA SER A 493 30.35 -0.92 -32.15
C SER A 493 30.95 -1.78 -33.28
N PHE A 494 30.26 -1.88 -34.42
CA PHE A 494 30.65 -2.75 -35.54
C PHE A 494 30.98 -1.98 -36.83
N MET A 495 30.69 -0.68 -36.89
CA MET A 495 31.03 0.12 -38.06
C MET A 495 32.54 0.35 -38.13
N PRO A 496 33.16 0.21 -39.31
CA PRO A 496 34.54 0.62 -39.51
C PRO A 496 34.70 2.14 -39.31
N GLU A 497 35.91 2.56 -38.97
CA GLU A 497 36.25 3.98 -38.82
C GLU A 497 35.96 4.71 -40.14
N ILE A 498 35.32 5.88 -40.04
CA ILE A 498 35.03 6.70 -41.22
C ILE A 498 36.37 7.30 -41.67
N PRO A 499 36.86 6.99 -42.88
CA PRO A 499 38.13 7.51 -43.35
C PRO A 499 38.08 9.03 -43.47
N ALA A 500 39.12 9.72 -42.97
CA ALA A 500 39.29 11.15 -43.18
C ALA A 500 39.55 11.43 -44.67
N SER A 501 39.16 12.61 -45.14
CA SER A 501 39.42 12.98 -46.54
C SER A 501 40.92 13.16 -46.79
N ASP A 502 41.43 12.58 -47.89
CA ASP A 502 42.86 12.63 -48.24
C ASP A 502 43.35 14.03 -48.65
N THR A 503 42.45 15.00 -48.82
CA THR A 503 42.80 16.37 -49.26
C THR A 503 41.95 17.44 -48.58
N VAL A 504 42.56 18.57 -48.21
CA VAL A 504 41.88 19.75 -47.62
C VAL A 504 40.89 20.41 -48.61
N LEU A 505 41.01 20.12 -49.91
CA LEU A 505 40.19 20.69 -50.98
C LEU A 505 38.85 19.97 -51.17
N SER A 506 38.70 18.74 -50.68
CA SER A 506 37.41 18.08 -50.61
C SER A 506 36.70 18.52 -49.34
N GLY A 507 35.73 19.43 -49.44
CA GLY A 507 34.81 19.79 -48.36
C GLY A 507 33.93 18.60 -47.97
N GLY A 508 34.53 17.61 -47.29
CA GLY A 508 33.89 16.37 -46.89
C GLY A 508 33.06 16.51 -45.62
N TYR A 509 32.26 15.48 -45.33
CA TYR A 509 31.48 15.39 -44.10
C TYR A 509 32.35 15.32 -42.84
N ASP A 510 33.66 15.06 -42.98
CA ASP A 510 34.65 14.97 -41.92
C ASP A 510 34.94 16.29 -41.20
N GLN A 511 34.61 17.43 -41.81
CA GLN A 511 34.65 18.73 -41.14
C GLN A 511 33.72 18.79 -39.90
N ILE A 512 32.67 17.97 -39.85
CA ILE A 512 31.72 17.94 -38.73
C ILE A 512 32.40 17.43 -37.44
N TRP A 513 33.30 16.46 -37.56
CA TRP A 513 33.97 15.83 -36.41
C TRP A 513 35.49 16.07 -36.38
N LEU A 514 36.04 16.92 -37.26
CA LEU A 514 37.45 17.35 -37.22
C LEU A 514 37.59 18.82 -36.80
N ASP A 515 36.62 19.67 -37.13
CA ASP A 515 36.64 21.08 -36.75
C ASP A 515 36.53 21.27 -35.23
N GLY A 516 37.40 22.12 -34.67
CA GLY A 516 37.50 22.34 -33.22
C GLY A 516 36.23 22.96 -32.63
N PHE A 517 35.54 23.83 -33.36
CA PHE A 517 34.32 24.46 -32.90
C PHE A 517 33.14 23.48 -32.91
N ASN A 518 32.98 22.68 -33.96
CA ASN A 518 31.96 21.63 -34.02
C ASN A 518 32.18 20.53 -32.96
N LYS A 519 33.42 20.15 -32.68
CA LYS A 519 33.76 19.22 -31.58
C LYS A 519 33.37 19.77 -30.21
N GLN A 520 33.57 21.07 -29.96
CA GLN A 520 33.16 21.69 -28.71
C GLN A 520 31.63 21.69 -28.57
N ILE A 521 30.89 22.07 -29.62
CA ILE A 521 29.42 22.08 -29.60
C ILE A 521 28.88 20.67 -29.33
N THR A 522 29.34 19.68 -30.08
CA THR A 522 28.89 18.29 -29.92
C THR A 522 29.29 17.71 -28.56
N GLY A 523 30.48 18.03 -28.05
CA GLY A 523 30.95 17.62 -26.73
C GLY A 523 30.15 18.22 -25.58
N PHE A 524 29.87 19.52 -25.59
CA PHE A 524 29.02 20.16 -24.58
C PHE A 524 27.56 19.71 -24.68
N THR A 525 27.09 19.40 -25.88
CA THR A 525 25.76 18.82 -26.09
C THR A 525 25.68 17.43 -25.44
N LEU A 526 26.68 16.57 -25.63
CA LEU A 526 26.75 15.27 -24.96
C LEU A 526 26.80 15.42 -23.43
N LEU A 527 27.64 16.30 -22.90
CA LEU A 527 27.70 16.58 -21.46
C LEU A 527 26.33 17.04 -20.93
N GLY A 528 25.66 17.96 -21.64
CA GLY A 528 24.33 18.45 -21.28
C GLY A 528 23.26 17.36 -21.28
N LEU A 529 23.24 16.50 -22.31
CA LEU A 529 22.33 15.36 -22.40
C LEU A 529 22.59 14.34 -21.29
N SER A 530 23.84 14.04 -20.97
CA SER A 530 24.21 13.14 -19.87
C SER A 530 23.78 13.70 -18.51
N LEU A 531 24.05 14.97 -18.22
CA LEU A 531 23.62 15.63 -16.98
C LEU A 531 22.09 15.68 -16.88
N LEU A 532 21.40 15.99 -17.97
CA LEU A 532 19.95 15.97 -18.02
C LEU A 532 19.42 14.56 -17.72
N ALA A 533 19.92 13.53 -18.40
CA ALA A 533 19.51 12.14 -18.18
C ALA A 533 19.73 11.69 -16.71
N MET A 534 20.86 12.06 -16.10
CA MET A 534 21.15 11.80 -14.69
C MET A 534 20.20 12.56 -13.76
N SER A 535 19.88 13.82 -14.05
CA SER A 535 18.94 14.62 -13.25
C SER A 535 17.51 14.07 -13.27
N LEU A 536 17.09 13.45 -14.38
CA LEU A 536 15.79 12.77 -14.48
C LEU A 536 15.68 11.59 -13.50
N SER A 537 16.79 10.95 -13.13
CA SER A 537 16.79 9.90 -12.09
C SER A 537 16.51 10.46 -10.69
N LEU A 538 16.93 11.70 -10.42
CA LEU A 538 16.68 12.44 -9.17
C LEU A 538 15.24 12.97 -9.09
N SER A 539 14.55 13.11 -10.22
CA SER A 539 13.20 13.68 -10.27
C SER A 539 12.17 12.95 -9.40
N LYS A 540 12.32 11.63 -9.22
CA LYS A 540 11.46 10.84 -8.33
C LYS A 540 11.59 11.23 -6.86
N ARG A 541 12.73 11.81 -6.47
CA ARG A 541 13.01 12.23 -5.09
C ARG A 541 12.52 13.65 -4.80
N TYR A 542 12.44 14.52 -5.82
CA TYR A 542 12.15 15.95 -5.63
C TYR A 542 10.81 16.42 -6.21
N PHE A 543 10.26 15.79 -7.26
CA PHE A 543 9.06 16.29 -7.97
C PHE A 543 7.80 15.43 -7.74
N HIS A 544 7.59 14.95 -6.51
CA HIS A 544 6.53 14.00 -6.14
C HIS A 544 5.06 14.44 -6.40
N LYS A 545 4.81 15.69 -6.85
CA LYS A 545 3.47 16.28 -7.01
C LYS A 545 2.88 16.25 -8.44
N LEU A 546 3.63 15.80 -9.46
CA LEU A 546 3.18 15.90 -10.86
C LEU A 546 2.99 14.52 -11.52
N LYS A 547 1.84 13.86 -11.25
CA LYS A 547 1.48 12.51 -11.74
C LYS A 547 1.53 12.36 -13.28
N SER A 548 1.09 13.37 -14.02
CA SER A 548 1.12 13.38 -15.50
C SER A 548 2.55 13.46 -16.06
N PHE A 549 3.44 14.17 -15.37
CA PHE A 549 4.83 14.34 -15.79
C PHE A 549 5.59 13.00 -15.73
N PHE A 550 5.36 12.19 -14.70
CA PHE A 550 6.08 10.91 -14.50
C PHE A 550 5.80 9.83 -15.55
N ASN A 551 4.60 9.79 -16.13
CA ASN A 551 4.25 8.78 -17.14
C ASN A 551 5.04 8.98 -18.44
N GLY A 552 5.38 10.22 -18.79
CA GLY A 552 6.20 10.56 -19.96
C GLY A 552 7.72 10.50 -19.70
N MET A 553 8.16 10.60 -18.44
CA MET A 553 9.59 10.71 -18.09
C MET A 553 10.44 9.54 -18.54
N ARG A 554 9.89 8.32 -18.55
CA ARG A 554 10.62 7.15 -19.08
C ARG A 554 10.83 7.27 -20.59
N LEU A 555 9.82 7.73 -21.32
CA LEU A 555 9.94 7.97 -22.75
C LEU A 555 10.92 9.11 -23.03
N ILE A 556 10.84 10.23 -22.29
CA ILE A 556 11.77 11.36 -22.39
C ILE A 556 13.21 10.90 -22.15
N HIS A 557 13.45 10.08 -21.12
CA HIS A 557 14.79 9.55 -20.84
C HIS A 557 15.33 8.69 -21.99
N VAL A 558 14.49 7.83 -22.59
CA VAL A 558 14.89 7.00 -23.74
C VAL A 558 15.09 7.85 -25.01
N VAL A 559 14.31 8.91 -25.20
CA VAL A 559 14.52 9.88 -26.30
C VAL A 559 15.82 10.65 -26.12
N ILE A 560 16.18 11.06 -24.91
CA ILE A 560 17.49 11.66 -24.62
C ILE A 560 18.61 10.68 -24.97
N GLY A 561 18.45 9.39 -24.65
CA GLY A 561 19.38 8.34 -25.06
C GLY A 561 19.54 8.26 -26.58
N LEU A 562 18.45 8.29 -27.35
CA LEU A 562 18.49 8.30 -28.81
C LEU A 562 19.26 9.51 -29.36
N ILE A 563 18.98 10.71 -28.83
CA ILE A 563 19.67 11.94 -29.24
C ILE A 563 21.16 11.86 -28.87
N ALA A 564 21.48 11.28 -27.71
CA ALA A 564 22.86 11.09 -27.26
C ALA A 564 23.64 10.13 -28.18
N VAL A 565 23.05 9.02 -28.64
CA VAL A 565 23.70 8.11 -29.62
C VAL A 565 24.00 8.86 -30.92
N ALA A 566 23.04 9.63 -31.43
CA ALA A 566 23.22 10.39 -32.67
C ALA A 566 24.29 11.49 -32.51
N THR A 567 24.29 12.18 -31.37
CA THR A 567 25.30 13.21 -31.07
C THR A 567 26.68 12.60 -30.88
N LEU A 568 26.77 11.39 -30.30
CA LEU A 568 28.03 10.66 -30.13
C LEU A 568 28.67 10.35 -31.48
N LEU A 569 27.87 9.87 -32.44
CA LEU A 569 28.32 9.65 -33.81
C LEU A 569 28.88 10.92 -34.46
N LEU A 570 28.18 12.06 -34.29
CA LEU A 570 28.64 13.35 -34.81
C LEU A 570 29.89 13.87 -34.08
N HIS A 571 30.05 13.54 -32.80
CA HIS A 571 31.19 13.98 -32.00
C HIS A 571 32.47 13.19 -32.30
N THR A 572 32.36 11.87 -32.48
CA THR A 572 33.53 11.00 -32.65
C THR A 572 33.84 10.65 -34.10
N GLY A 573 32.89 10.83 -35.03
CA GLY A 573 33.05 10.35 -36.41
C GLY A 573 33.25 8.84 -36.50
N ASN A 574 32.82 8.09 -35.46
CA ASN A 574 33.11 6.67 -35.27
C ASN A 574 34.61 6.32 -35.14
N LEU A 575 35.44 7.28 -34.74
CA LEU A 575 36.83 7.03 -34.37
C LEU A 575 36.86 6.50 -32.93
N SER A 576 37.42 5.30 -32.76
CA SER A 576 37.44 4.63 -31.46
C SER A 576 38.33 5.34 -30.43
N GLY A 577 39.34 6.08 -30.92
CA GLY A 577 40.36 6.73 -30.09
C GLY A 577 41.26 5.71 -29.38
N GLU A 578 42.28 6.20 -28.67
CA GLU A 578 43.16 5.36 -27.86
C GLU A 578 43.06 5.71 -26.38
N GLY A 579 43.40 4.74 -25.51
CA GLY A 579 43.49 4.94 -24.07
C GLY A 579 42.16 5.38 -23.44
N LEU A 580 42.15 6.55 -22.79
CA LEU A 580 40.99 7.06 -22.05
C LEU A 580 39.77 7.28 -22.95
N ASN A 581 39.96 7.74 -24.19
CA ASN A 581 38.87 8.02 -25.12
C ASN A 581 38.19 6.72 -25.57
N GLN A 582 38.97 5.64 -25.74
CA GLN A 582 38.45 4.32 -26.05
C GLN A 582 37.59 3.77 -24.91
N TRP A 583 38.07 3.88 -23.67
CA TRP A 583 37.30 3.46 -22.49
C TRP A 583 36.03 4.28 -22.30
N LEU A 584 36.09 5.60 -22.51
CA LEU A 584 34.92 6.47 -22.44
C LEU A 584 33.89 6.12 -23.52
N LEU A 585 34.33 5.84 -24.76
CA LEU A 585 33.44 5.41 -25.84
C LEU A 585 32.76 4.07 -25.52
N ILE A 586 33.52 3.08 -25.04
CA ILE A 586 33.00 1.76 -24.64
C ILE A 586 31.94 1.92 -23.54
N ASP A 587 32.23 2.71 -22.51
CA ASP A 587 31.31 2.97 -21.39
C ASP A 587 30.02 3.65 -21.87
N PHE A 588 30.15 4.66 -22.73
CA PHE A 588 28.99 5.39 -23.29
C PHE A 588 28.10 4.48 -24.15
N ILE A 589 28.70 3.65 -25.01
CA ILE A 589 27.98 2.64 -25.81
C ILE A 589 27.31 1.62 -24.89
N LEU A 590 28.00 1.13 -23.85
CA LEU A 590 27.46 0.15 -22.90
C LEU A 590 26.23 0.69 -22.17
N VAL A 591 26.27 1.94 -21.71
CA VAL A 591 25.13 2.63 -21.09
C VAL A 591 23.93 2.66 -22.03
N LEU A 592 24.14 3.01 -23.30
CA LEU A 592 23.10 3.13 -24.33
C LEU A 592 22.51 1.78 -24.75
N VAL A 593 23.36 0.76 -24.91
CA VAL A 593 22.94 -0.62 -25.24
C VAL A 593 22.09 -1.20 -24.12
N ILE A 594 22.56 -1.15 -22.87
CA ILE A 594 21.81 -1.66 -21.71
C ILE A 594 20.52 -0.86 -21.51
N GLY A 595 20.57 0.47 -21.68
CA GLY A 595 19.40 1.35 -21.58
C GLY A 595 18.34 1.06 -22.65
N GLY A 596 18.76 0.85 -23.90
CA GLY A 596 17.87 0.48 -25.01
C GLY A 596 17.21 -0.89 -24.79
N LEU A 597 17.97 -1.90 -24.37
CA LEU A 597 17.43 -3.22 -24.00
C LEU A 597 16.43 -3.14 -22.85
N MET A 598 16.72 -2.33 -21.83
CA MET A 598 15.82 -2.10 -20.71
C MET A 598 14.52 -1.40 -21.15
N ALA A 599 14.59 -0.42 -22.05
CA ALA A 599 13.42 0.27 -22.61
C ALA A 599 12.53 -0.67 -23.42
N MET A 600 13.13 -1.50 -24.29
CA MET A 600 12.41 -2.54 -25.04
C MET A 600 11.76 -3.56 -24.11
N TRP A 601 12.49 -4.02 -23.07
CA TRP A 601 11.96 -4.95 -22.09
C TRP A 601 10.74 -4.39 -21.36
N LEU A 602 10.81 -3.14 -20.90
CA LEU A 602 9.69 -2.44 -20.28
C LEU A 602 8.49 -2.30 -21.23
N GLY A 603 8.73 -2.16 -22.53
CA GLY A 603 7.68 -2.14 -23.55
C GLY A 603 6.95 -3.48 -23.72
N VAL A 604 7.63 -4.61 -23.49
CA VAL A 604 7.11 -5.98 -23.66
C VAL A 604 6.77 -6.67 -22.33
N GLU A 605 7.07 -6.07 -21.18
CA GLU A 605 6.86 -6.64 -19.82
C GLU A 605 5.43 -7.16 -19.60
N HIS A 606 4.44 -6.55 -20.27
CA HIS A 606 3.04 -6.96 -20.21
C HIS A 606 2.74 -8.29 -20.92
N LYS A 607 3.66 -8.81 -21.75
CA LYS A 607 3.50 -10.06 -22.51
C LYS A 607 4.32 -11.23 -21.95
N THR A 608 5.11 -11.04 -20.90
CA THR A 608 6.07 -12.05 -20.41
C THR A 608 5.74 -12.58 -19.00
N ALA A 609 6.15 -13.82 -18.71
CA ALA A 609 5.88 -14.51 -17.44
C ALA A 609 6.58 -13.86 -16.22
N THR A 610 5.93 -13.94 -15.06
CA THR A 610 6.24 -13.18 -13.82
C THR A 610 7.60 -13.49 -13.19
N TYR A 611 8.01 -14.76 -13.16
CA TYR A 611 9.28 -15.15 -12.53
C TYR A 611 10.51 -14.60 -13.28
N PHE A 612 10.51 -14.69 -14.62
CA PHE A 612 11.61 -14.21 -15.44
C PHE A 612 11.68 -12.67 -15.46
N ALA A 613 10.52 -12.00 -15.44
CA ALA A 613 10.44 -10.54 -15.49
C ALA A 613 11.07 -9.82 -14.29
N SER A 614 10.86 -10.30 -13.06
CA SER A 614 11.42 -9.65 -11.87
C SER A 614 12.94 -9.77 -11.78
N LYS A 615 13.49 -10.92 -12.19
CA LYS A 615 14.95 -11.18 -12.19
C LYS A 615 15.65 -10.39 -13.28
N PHE A 616 15.07 -10.34 -14.48
CA PHE A 616 15.61 -9.60 -15.63
C PHE A 616 15.62 -8.09 -15.36
N ARG A 617 14.53 -7.55 -14.78
CA ARG A 617 14.46 -6.14 -14.40
C ARG A 617 15.53 -5.74 -13.38
N LYS A 618 15.77 -6.57 -12.36
CA LYS A 618 16.82 -6.34 -11.37
C LYS A 618 18.21 -6.41 -12.01
N LEU A 619 18.48 -7.41 -12.84
CA LEU A 619 19.79 -7.60 -13.48
C LEU A 619 20.15 -6.43 -14.39
N PHE A 620 19.29 -6.08 -15.35
CA PHE A 620 19.55 -4.99 -16.29
C PHE A 620 19.49 -3.61 -15.63
N GLY A 621 18.63 -3.42 -14.63
CA GLY A 621 18.59 -2.19 -13.84
C GLY A 621 19.90 -1.95 -13.08
N TRP A 622 20.44 -2.97 -12.40
CA TRP A 622 21.75 -2.86 -11.73
C TRP A 622 22.90 -2.70 -12.73
N GLY A 623 22.87 -3.43 -13.86
CA GLY A 623 23.87 -3.29 -14.92
C GLY A 623 23.92 -1.87 -15.50
N HIS A 624 22.76 -1.27 -15.74
CA HIS A 624 22.68 0.11 -16.23
C HIS A 624 23.19 1.12 -15.21
N ILE A 625 22.84 0.94 -13.93
CA ILE A 625 23.34 1.80 -12.85
C ILE A 625 24.88 1.70 -12.80
N LEU A 626 25.43 0.48 -12.79
CA LEU A 626 26.87 0.28 -12.69
C LEU A 626 27.63 0.95 -13.86
N ALA A 627 27.12 0.84 -15.09
CA ALA A 627 27.68 1.51 -16.26
C ALA A 627 27.52 3.04 -16.22
N VAL A 628 26.45 3.57 -15.62
CA VAL A 628 26.28 5.03 -15.49
C VAL A 628 27.23 5.62 -14.44
N TRP A 629 27.63 4.86 -13.41
CA TRP A 629 28.51 5.34 -12.34
C TRP A 629 29.97 5.56 -12.78
N THR A 630 30.43 4.82 -13.79
CA THR A 630 31.76 4.97 -14.38
C THR A 630 31.88 6.21 -15.27
N LEU A 631 30.77 6.62 -15.89
CA LEU A 631 30.73 7.70 -16.88
C LEU A 631 31.20 9.07 -16.34
N PRO A 632 30.76 9.57 -15.16
CA PRO A 632 31.25 10.84 -14.62
C PRO A 632 32.75 10.86 -14.38
N ILE A 633 33.33 9.73 -13.99
CA ILE A 633 34.77 9.62 -13.71
C ILE A 633 35.56 9.72 -15.01
N LEU A 634 35.22 8.88 -16.00
CA LEU A 634 35.87 8.88 -17.31
C LEU A 634 35.70 10.21 -18.05
N LEU A 635 34.49 10.80 -17.98
CA LEU A 635 34.18 12.09 -18.58
C LEU A 635 34.96 13.24 -17.93
N THR A 636 35.13 13.22 -16.60
CA THR A 636 35.94 14.22 -15.89
C THR A 636 37.40 14.15 -16.33
N PHE A 637 37.98 12.93 -16.38
CA PHE A 637 39.35 12.77 -16.86
C PHE A 637 39.51 13.22 -18.32
N HIS A 638 38.53 12.94 -19.17
CA HIS A 638 38.54 13.36 -20.57
C HIS A 638 38.52 14.89 -20.69
N ILE A 639 37.60 15.57 -20.00
CA ILE A 639 37.51 17.03 -19.99
C ILE A 639 38.82 17.65 -19.48
N VAL A 640 39.38 17.14 -18.38
CA VAL A 640 40.66 17.63 -17.85
C VAL A 640 41.78 17.43 -18.87
N SER A 641 41.85 16.27 -19.53
CA SER A 641 42.89 15.98 -20.53
C SER A 641 42.82 16.85 -21.79
N VAL A 642 41.63 17.34 -22.16
CA VAL A 642 41.40 18.10 -23.40
C VAL A 642 41.49 19.62 -23.17
N TYR A 643 41.18 20.10 -21.97
CA TYR A 643 41.09 21.54 -21.68
C TYR A 643 42.14 22.08 -20.71
N TYR A 644 42.81 21.22 -19.94
CA TYR A 644 43.83 21.64 -18.98
C TYR A 644 45.27 21.50 -19.52
N PHE A 645 45.46 20.57 -20.46
CA PHE A 645 46.67 20.40 -21.28
C PHE A 645 46.34 20.78 -22.72
#